data_AF-A0AAN7NEZ4-F1
#
_entry.id   AF-A0AAN7NEZ4-F1
#
_cell.length_a   1.000
_cell.length_b   1.000
_cell.length_c   1.000
_cell.angle_alpha   90.00
_cell.angle_beta   90.00
_cell.angle_gamma   90.00
#
_symmetry.space_group_name_H-M   'P 1'
#
loop_
_entity.id
_entity.type
_entity.pdbx_description
1 polymer ?
#
loop_
_entity_poly.entity_id
_entity_poly.type
_entity_poly.pdbx_seq_one_letter_code
_entity_poly.pdbx_strand_id
1 'polypeptide(L)'
;MKTFCGRANPTTGAMEWLEEDENYDYHQEIARSRYADMLHDKDRNVKYYQGIHAAVSRVKERGEKAIVLDIGTGTGLLSMMAASAGADFCYAIEVFKPMANAAVKIVEKNGFHDKIKVINKHSTEVTVGPDGDMQCRANILVTELFDTELIGEGALPTYEHAHKYLVQEGCEAVPHRATVYVQLVESKRMWSWNKLFPVHVEAEDGEKIIVSPSEMENCPGVPSVCDIQLNQMPSSDFTILSDVVTMFSVDFSKPVRSASTYYKVQLEPVKSGKAQIVLSWWDIDMDPSGMINCTMAPYWVKSTSAFQWRDHWMQCVYFLPNEEPVLQGEKVYLTACRDEYSVWYKLQKARGEEENKADVHVESPVCRCQAHLLWNRPRFGELNDENRTRQYITSLMKVLKTDSVCLCISDGSLLPVLAHYLGAKQVFTLENSAVSCSVMEKFFKANHLEDKIKIIEARPELLTSSHLEDKKISVLVGEPFFTTSLLPWHNLYFWYARTAVTSHLTSNVTVLPQSASLHMMIVEFQDLWRIRSPCGTCEGFDVQTMDDMIKNSLNFRESKEAEPHPLWEYPCKSLSNPQEVLTFDFRKTVPQHCLSTEGSVNLLRKGKSHGAVLWMEYHLAADISISTGLMQISNEKGNCEWNPHCKQAVYFFSSVIESEAVSGLPSAVTRILSRI
;
A
#
# COMPACT_ATOMS: atom_id res chain seq x y z
N MET A 1 -9.04 -29.85 11.41
CA MET A 1 -8.08 -29.79 12.55
C MET A 1 -7.99 -28.32 12.96
N LYS A 2 -7.54 -27.98 14.17
CA LYS A 2 -7.38 -26.58 14.60
C LYS A 2 -5.90 -26.23 14.70
N THR A 3 -5.53 -25.02 14.32
CA THR A 3 -4.16 -24.51 14.33
C THR A 3 -4.05 -23.30 15.27
N PHE A 4 -2.99 -23.23 16.05
CA PHE A 4 -2.72 -22.06 16.89
C PHE A 4 -1.92 -21.04 16.08
N CYS A 5 -2.50 -19.88 15.82
CA CYS A 5 -1.84 -18.80 15.11
C CYS A 5 -1.42 -17.72 16.10
N GLY A 6 -0.14 -17.34 16.05
CA GLY A 6 0.38 -16.23 16.84
C GLY A 6 0.01 -14.89 16.19
N ARG A 7 -0.69 -14.02 16.91
CA ARG A 7 -1.03 -12.66 16.47
C ARG A 7 -0.58 -11.62 17.51
N ALA A 8 0.13 -10.59 17.04
CA ALA A 8 0.38 -9.43 17.88
C ALA A 8 -0.96 -8.71 18.13
N ASN A 9 -1.37 -8.61 19.39
CA ASN A 9 -2.53 -7.81 19.78
C ASN A 9 -2.14 -6.34 19.65
N PRO A 10 -2.75 -5.60 18.72
CA PRO A 10 -2.36 -4.22 18.46
C PRO A 10 -2.74 -3.27 19.61
N THR A 11 -3.66 -3.67 20.48
CA THR A 11 -4.16 -2.87 21.62
C THR A 11 -3.33 -3.08 22.88
N THR A 12 -2.62 -4.20 23.03
CA THR A 12 -1.76 -4.49 24.19
C THR A 12 -0.27 -4.61 23.83
N GLY A 13 0.06 -4.71 22.55
CA GLY A 13 1.41 -5.00 22.07
C GLY A 13 1.89 -6.42 22.39
N ALA A 14 1.05 -7.26 23.02
CA ALA A 14 1.40 -8.62 23.39
C ALA A 14 1.25 -9.59 22.21
N MET A 15 2.05 -10.66 22.21
CA MET A 15 1.85 -11.77 21.29
C MET A 15 0.79 -12.70 21.88
N GLU A 16 -0.34 -12.89 21.19
CA GLU A 16 -1.45 -13.74 21.61
C GLU A 16 -1.62 -14.95 20.69
N TRP A 17 -1.83 -16.14 21.27
CA TRP A 17 -2.09 -17.36 20.50
C TRP A 17 -3.59 -17.60 20.41
N LEU A 18 -4.13 -17.54 19.20
CA LEU A 18 -5.54 -17.80 18.93
C LEU A 18 -5.69 -19.16 18.26
N GLU A 19 -6.71 -19.90 18.66
CA GLU A 19 -7.08 -21.16 18.02
C GLU A 19 -7.95 -20.86 16.80
N GLU A 20 -7.46 -21.19 15.61
CA GLU A 20 -8.10 -20.93 14.31
C GLU A 20 -8.33 -22.25 13.54
N ASP A 21 -9.15 -22.20 12.49
CA ASP A 21 -9.34 -23.32 11.57
C ASP A 21 -8.07 -23.57 10.73
N GLU A 22 -7.81 -24.82 10.35
CA GLU A 22 -6.65 -25.19 9.51
C GLU A 22 -6.62 -24.48 8.14
N ASN A 23 -7.76 -23.95 7.67
CA ASN A 23 -7.87 -23.20 6.42
C ASN A 23 -7.91 -21.67 6.65
N TYR A 24 -7.64 -21.20 7.86
CA TYR A 24 -7.69 -19.77 8.20
C TYR A 24 -6.80 -18.92 7.29
N ASP A 25 -5.57 -19.36 7.04
CA ASP A 25 -4.62 -18.64 6.19
C ASP A 25 -5.14 -18.53 4.74
N TYR A 26 -5.75 -19.61 4.22
CA TYR A 26 -6.40 -19.57 2.90
C TYR A 26 -7.55 -18.57 2.87
N HIS A 27 -8.39 -18.53 3.91
CA HIS A 27 -9.48 -17.56 3.97
C HIS A 27 -8.97 -16.12 4.00
N GLN A 28 -7.89 -15.82 4.74
CA GLN A 28 -7.30 -14.48 4.75
C GLN A 28 -6.70 -14.11 3.39
N GLU A 29 -5.98 -15.03 2.76
CA GLU A 29 -5.38 -14.82 1.43
C GLU A 29 -6.46 -14.56 0.37
N ILE A 30 -7.54 -15.35 0.37
CA ILE A 30 -8.68 -15.17 -0.54
C ILE A 30 -9.42 -13.86 -0.26
N ALA A 31 -9.71 -13.57 1.02
CA ALA A 31 -10.45 -12.36 1.41
C ALA A 31 -9.70 -11.07 1.02
N ARG A 32 -8.36 -11.11 1.05
CA ARG A 32 -7.49 -9.98 0.71
C ARG A 32 -7.00 -9.99 -0.73
N SER A 33 -7.34 -11.02 -1.50
CA SER A 33 -6.94 -11.14 -2.88
C SER A 33 -7.46 -9.98 -3.75
N ARG A 34 -6.79 -9.78 -4.88
CA ARG A 34 -7.13 -8.77 -5.89
C ARG A 34 -8.01 -9.31 -7.02
N TYR A 35 -8.41 -10.59 -6.96
CA TYR A 35 -9.17 -11.26 -8.02
C TYR A 35 -10.49 -10.57 -8.37
N ALA A 36 -11.20 -9.98 -7.39
CA ALA A 36 -12.44 -9.25 -7.69
C ALA A 36 -12.17 -8.00 -8.56
N ASP A 37 -11.16 -7.21 -8.22
CA ASP A 37 -10.77 -6.04 -9.03
C ASP A 37 -10.34 -6.43 -10.43
N MET A 38 -9.52 -7.48 -10.54
CA MET A 38 -9.08 -8.08 -11.81
C MET A 38 -10.25 -8.48 -12.71
N LEU A 39 -11.31 -9.07 -12.15
CA LEU A 39 -12.53 -9.41 -12.89
C LEU A 39 -13.35 -8.17 -13.29
N HIS A 40 -13.30 -7.08 -12.51
CA HIS A 40 -13.93 -5.80 -12.85
C HIS A 40 -13.07 -4.91 -13.78
N ASP A 41 -11.81 -5.24 -14.01
CA ASP A 41 -10.94 -4.54 -14.96
C ASP A 41 -11.32 -4.88 -16.41
N LYS A 42 -12.31 -4.13 -16.91
CA LYS A 42 -12.86 -4.31 -18.24
C LYS A 42 -11.82 -4.11 -19.34
N ASP A 43 -10.93 -3.12 -19.20
CA ASP A 43 -9.91 -2.85 -20.21
C ASP A 43 -8.94 -4.02 -20.31
N ARG A 44 -8.39 -4.48 -19.18
CA ARG A 44 -7.52 -5.65 -19.15
C ARG A 44 -8.20 -6.86 -19.79
N ASN A 45 -9.42 -7.19 -19.36
CA ASN A 45 -10.12 -8.38 -19.82
C ASN A 45 -10.40 -8.33 -21.32
N VAL A 46 -10.82 -7.18 -21.85
CA VAL A 46 -11.03 -6.98 -23.31
C VAL A 46 -9.72 -7.11 -24.08
N LYS A 47 -8.63 -6.52 -23.60
CA LYS A 47 -7.33 -6.53 -24.29
C LYS A 47 -6.71 -7.92 -24.33
N TYR A 48 -6.78 -8.66 -23.22
CA TYR A 48 -6.38 -10.07 -23.20
C TYR A 48 -7.20 -10.90 -24.17
N TYR A 49 -8.52 -10.74 -24.18
CA TYR A 49 -9.38 -11.50 -25.07
C TYR A 49 -9.05 -11.23 -26.54
N GLN A 50 -8.85 -9.96 -26.92
CA GLN A 50 -8.43 -9.58 -28.27
C GLN A 50 -7.06 -10.18 -28.65
N GLY A 51 -6.07 -10.10 -27.75
CA GLY A 51 -4.75 -10.68 -27.96
C GLY A 51 -4.77 -12.20 -28.13
N ILE A 52 -5.47 -12.90 -27.24
CA ILE A 52 -5.67 -14.34 -27.27
C ILE A 52 -6.35 -14.75 -28.58
N HIS A 53 -7.43 -14.06 -28.97
CA HIS A 53 -8.13 -14.35 -30.22
C HIS A 53 -7.21 -14.19 -31.43
N ALA A 54 -6.43 -13.12 -31.47
CA ALA A 54 -5.47 -12.89 -32.56
C ALA A 54 -4.36 -13.96 -32.60
N ALA A 55 -3.82 -14.36 -31.44
CA ALA A 55 -2.80 -15.42 -31.35
C ALA A 55 -3.34 -16.78 -31.80
N VAL A 56 -4.52 -17.17 -31.33
CA VAL A 56 -5.19 -18.41 -31.75
C VAL A 56 -5.46 -18.40 -33.25
N SER A 57 -5.96 -17.28 -33.79
CA SER A 57 -6.22 -17.14 -35.23
C SER A 57 -4.95 -17.33 -36.06
N ARG A 58 -3.83 -16.69 -35.68
CA ARG A 58 -2.54 -16.82 -36.38
C ARG A 58 -2.04 -18.27 -36.40
N VAL A 59 -2.16 -19.02 -35.29
CA VAL A 59 -1.78 -20.44 -35.26
C VAL A 59 -2.67 -21.28 -36.17
N LYS A 60 -3.98 -21.04 -36.14
CA LYS A 60 -4.95 -21.77 -36.97
C LYS A 60 -4.78 -21.47 -38.46
N GLU A 61 -4.47 -20.23 -38.82
CA GLU A 61 -4.18 -19.82 -40.20
C GLU A 61 -2.93 -20.51 -40.77
N ARG A 62 -1.97 -20.90 -39.91
CA ARG A 62 -0.83 -21.74 -40.29
C ARG A 62 -1.18 -23.23 -40.47
N GLY A 63 -2.43 -23.62 -40.21
CA GLY A 63 -2.89 -25.01 -40.29
C GLY A 63 -2.44 -25.88 -39.12
N GLU A 64 -1.97 -25.27 -38.03
CA GLU A 64 -1.50 -25.97 -36.83
C GLU A 64 -2.62 -26.14 -35.80
N LYS A 65 -2.43 -27.08 -34.87
CA LYS A 65 -3.25 -27.14 -33.65
C LYS A 65 -2.84 -26.01 -32.71
N ALA A 66 -3.82 -25.28 -32.18
CA ALA A 66 -3.62 -24.24 -31.18
C ALA A 66 -3.65 -24.86 -29.77
N ILE A 67 -2.47 -25.05 -29.19
CA ILE A 67 -2.28 -25.59 -27.84
C ILE A 67 -1.80 -24.44 -26.95
N VAL A 68 -2.63 -24.08 -25.98
CA VAL A 68 -2.42 -22.93 -25.10
C VAL A 68 -1.86 -23.39 -23.76
N LEU A 69 -0.89 -22.66 -23.24
CA LEU A 69 -0.41 -22.75 -21.87
C LEU A 69 -0.76 -21.45 -21.16
N ASP A 70 -1.65 -21.52 -20.17
CA ASP A 70 -2.09 -20.40 -19.33
C ASP A 70 -1.45 -20.55 -17.94
N ILE A 71 -0.50 -19.68 -17.60
CA ILE A 71 0.25 -19.75 -16.34
C ILE A 71 -0.26 -18.67 -15.37
N GLY A 72 -0.66 -19.10 -14.17
CA GLY A 72 -1.35 -18.23 -13.21
C GLY A 72 -2.82 -18.07 -13.58
N THR A 73 -3.51 -19.18 -13.86
CA THR A 73 -4.83 -19.13 -14.50
C THR A 73 -5.91 -18.50 -13.60
N GLY A 74 -5.71 -18.46 -12.28
CA GLY A 74 -6.65 -17.89 -11.34
C GLY A 74 -8.03 -18.56 -11.45
N THR A 75 -9.00 -17.85 -12.01
CA THR A 75 -10.37 -18.36 -12.22
C THR A 75 -10.53 -19.24 -13.46
N GLY A 76 -9.51 -19.37 -14.30
CA GLY A 76 -9.63 -20.01 -15.61
C GLY A 76 -10.07 -19.07 -16.74
N LEU A 77 -10.22 -17.77 -16.47
CA LEU A 77 -10.80 -16.80 -17.42
C LEU A 77 -10.06 -16.78 -18.76
N LEU A 78 -8.74 -16.65 -18.76
CA LEU A 78 -7.94 -16.56 -19.98
C LEU A 78 -7.95 -17.86 -20.78
N SER A 79 -7.92 -19.02 -20.10
CA SER A 79 -8.13 -20.33 -20.72
C SER A 79 -9.52 -20.46 -21.38
N MET A 80 -10.58 -19.93 -20.77
CA MET A 80 -11.93 -19.93 -21.38
C MET A 80 -12.01 -18.98 -22.58
N MET A 81 -11.36 -17.82 -22.53
CA MET A 81 -11.19 -16.94 -23.69
C MET A 81 -10.46 -17.65 -24.85
N ALA A 82 -9.42 -18.42 -24.54
CA ALA A 82 -8.70 -19.19 -25.55
C ALA A 82 -9.54 -20.31 -26.16
N ALA A 83 -10.24 -21.09 -25.33
CA ALA A 83 -11.10 -22.18 -25.80
C ALA A 83 -12.27 -21.67 -26.67
N SER A 84 -12.86 -20.53 -26.31
CA SER A 84 -13.91 -19.86 -27.09
C SER A 84 -13.38 -19.24 -28.39
N ALA A 85 -12.15 -18.74 -28.41
CA ALA A 85 -11.46 -18.27 -29.62
C ALA A 85 -11.06 -19.42 -30.59
N GLY A 86 -11.31 -20.68 -30.22
CA GLY A 86 -11.06 -21.84 -31.09
C GLY A 86 -9.76 -22.59 -30.81
N ALA A 87 -9.12 -22.37 -29.65
CA ALA A 87 -8.02 -23.22 -29.22
C ALA A 87 -8.45 -24.70 -29.17
N ASP A 88 -7.55 -25.60 -29.54
CA ASP A 88 -7.81 -27.04 -29.53
C ASP A 88 -7.73 -27.60 -28.11
N PHE A 89 -6.80 -27.10 -27.31
CA PHE A 89 -6.61 -27.50 -25.91
C PHE A 89 -5.87 -26.43 -25.12
N CYS A 90 -6.19 -26.29 -23.83
CA CYS A 90 -5.53 -25.39 -22.90
C CYS A 90 -5.02 -26.16 -21.67
N TYR A 91 -3.75 -25.94 -21.31
CA TYR A 91 -3.18 -26.34 -20.03
C TYR A 91 -3.17 -25.11 -19.13
N ALA A 92 -3.94 -25.13 -18.05
CA ALA A 92 -4.12 -24.01 -17.14
C ALA A 92 -3.43 -24.32 -15.80
N ILE A 93 -2.41 -23.55 -15.44
CA ILE A 93 -1.58 -23.81 -14.24
C ILE A 93 -1.98 -22.81 -13.15
N GLU A 94 -2.27 -23.32 -11.95
CA GLU A 94 -2.52 -22.51 -10.75
C GLU A 94 -1.81 -23.13 -9.55
N VAL A 95 -0.96 -22.37 -8.87
CA VAL A 95 -0.20 -22.86 -7.72
C VAL A 95 -1.08 -22.90 -6.47
N PHE A 96 -1.97 -21.91 -6.31
CA PHE A 96 -2.79 -21.76 -5.13
C PHE A 96 -4.01 -22.70 -5.19
N LYS A 97 -3.93 -23.79 -4.41
CA LYS A 97 -4.89 -24.89 -4.45
C LYS A 97 -6.37 -24.48 -4.34
N PRO A 98 -6.78 -23.55 -3.44
CA PRO A 98 -8.17 -23.08 -3.42
C PRO A 98 -8.62 -22.47 -4.75
N MET A 99 -7.75 -21.69 -5.42
CA MET A 99 -8.03 -21.11 -6.72
C MET A 99 -8.03 -22.15 -7.84
N ALA A 100 -7.11 -23.12 -7.83
CA ALA A 100 -7.13 -24.21 -8.79
C ALA A 100 -8.45 -25.01 -8.73
N ASN A 101 -8.94 -25.27 -7.52
CA ASN A 101 -10.23 -25.93 -7.31
C ASN A 101 -11.41 -25.06 -7.79
N ALA A 102 -11.34 -23.75 -7.63
CA ALA A 102 -12.34 -22.82 -8.15
C ALA A 102 -12.33 -22.80 -9.69
N ALA A 103 -11.15 -22.74 -10.30
CA ALA A 103 -10.96 -22.79 -11.75
C ALA A 103 -11.60 -24.03 -12.38
N VAL A 104 -11.38 -25.22 -11.78
CA VAL A 104 -12.02 -26.47 -12.25
C VAL A 104 -13.54 -26.33 -12.30
N LYS A 105 -14.16 -25.81 -11.23
CA LYS A 105 -15.61 -25.63 -11.15
C LYS A 105 -16.12 -24.59 -12.13
N ILE A 106 -15.40 -23.48 -12.30
CA ILE A 106 -15.75 -22.40 -13.23
C ILE A 106 -15.68 -22.89 -14.67
N VAL A 107 -14.60 -23.60 -15.04
CA VAL A 107 -14.40 -24.20 -16.37
C VAL A 107 -15.52 -25.20 -16.68
N GLU A 108 -15.87 -26.06 -15.73
CA GLU A 108 -16.97 -27.02 -15.88
C GLU A 108 -18.32 -26.32 -16.06
N LYS A 109 -18.63 -25.34 -15.21
CA LYS A 109 -19.88 -24.56 -15.27
C LYS A 109 -20.07 -23.85 -16.60
N ASN A 110 -18.98 -23.40 -17.22
CA ASN A 110 -18.99 -22.73 -18.52
C ASN A 110 -18.87 -23.69 -19.72
N GLY A 111 -18.81 -25.01 -19.49
CA GLY A 111 -18.84 -26.02 -20.55
C GLY A 111 -17.51 -26.25 -21.28
N PHE A 112 -16.38 -25.87 -20.69
CA PHE A 112 -15.04 -26.01 -21.31
C PHE A 112 -14.19 -27.17 -20.77
N HIS A 113 -14.76 -28.05 -19.92
CA HIS A 113 -14.04 -29.14 -19.26
C HIS A 113 -13.30 -30.10 -20.20
N ASP A 114 -13.83 -30.32 -21.41
CA ASP A 114 -13.20 -31.19 -22.42
C ASP A 114 -11.95 -30.58 -23.08
N LYS A 115 -11.79 -29.25 -22.99
CA LYS A 115 -10.73 -28.50 -23.67
C LYS A 115 -9.71 -27.87 -22.73
N ILE A 116 -10.00 -27.79 -21.44
CA ILE A 116 -9.14 -27.10 -20.46
C ILE A 116 -8.79 -28.08 -19.35
N LYS A 117 -7.49 -28.36 -19.18
CA LYS A 117 -6.96 -29.13 -18.05
C LYS A 117 -6.32 -28.17 -17.04
N VAL A 118 -6.91 -28.07 -15.85
CA VAL A 118 -6.32 -27.34 -14.73
C VAL A 118 -5.28 -28.22 -14.02
N ILE A 119 -4.09 -27.68 -13.77
CA ILE A 119 -2.97 -28.34 -13.11
C ILE A 119 -2.62 -27.53 -11.85
N ASN A 120 -2.83 -28.13 -10.67
CA ASN A 120 -2.47 -27.50 -9.41
C ASN A 120 -0.99 -27.74 -9.05
N LYS A 121 -0.11 -26.94 -9.63
CA LYS A 121 1.35 -26.94 -9.40
C LYS A 121 1.91 -25.54 -9.62
N HIS A 122 3.12 -25.28 -9.14
CA HIS A 122 3.88 -24.15 -9.66
C HIS A 122 4.36 -24.48 -11.08
N SER A 123 4.43 -23.49 -11.98
CA SER A 123 4.79 -23.71 -13.38
C SER A 123 6.18 -24.33 -13.56
N THR A 124 7.11 -24.04 -12.64
CA THR A 124 8.46 -24.60 -12.61
C THR A 124 8.53 -26.08 -12.23
N GLU A 125 7.42 -26.66 -11.81
CA GLU A 125 7.30 -28.09 -11.44
C GLU A 125 6.53 -28.90 -12.48
N VAL A 126 5.98 -28.22 -13.50
CA VAL A 126 5.23 -28.84 -14.58
C VAL A 126 6.19 -29.49 -15.57
N THR A 127 5.83 -30.70 -16.01
CA THR A 127 6.66 -31.50 -16.92
C THR A 127 5.91 -31.88 -18.19
N VAL A 128 6.66 -32.03 -19.29
CA VAL A 128 6.14 -32.48 -20.60
C VAL A 128 6.59 -33.91 -20.86
N GLY A 129 5.66 -34.80 -21.16
CA GLY A 129 5.94 -36.18 -21.52
C GLY A 129 4.74 -37.11 -21.32
N PRO A 130 4.87 -38.42 -21.65
CA PRO A 130 3.77 -39.39 -21.51
C PRO A 130 3.22 -39.47 -20.08
N ASP A 131 4.10 -39.47 -19.09
CA ASP A 131 3.76 -39.47 -17.65
C ASP A 131 3.76 -38.06 -17.05
N GLY A 132 3.93 -37.04 -17.89
CA GLY A 132 3.99 -35.64 -17.49
C GLY A 132 2.62 -35.00 -17.32
N ASP A 133 2.62 -33.78 -16.80
CA ASP A 133 1.42 -32.98 -16.63
C ASP A 133 0.84 -32.54 -18.00
N MET A 134 1.74 -32.24 -18.94
CA MET A 134 1.45 -31.84 -20.32
C MET A 134 1.89 -32.94 -21.30
N GLN A 135 1.08 -33.20 -22.31
CA GLN A 135 1.36 -34.26 -23.30
C GLN A 135 2.32 -33.78 -24.40
N CYS A 136 2.34 -32.48 -24.67
CA CYS A 136 3.25 -31.84 -25.60
C CYS A 136 3.51 -30.39 -25.18
N ARG A 137 4.52 -29.74 -25.78
CA ARG A 137 4.78 -28.32 -25.59
C ARG A 137 3.71 -27.47 -26.28
N ALA A 138 3.27 -26.41 -25.61
CA ALA A 138 2.31 -25.45 -26.14
C ALA A 138 2.95 -24.53 -27.21
N ASN A 139 2.13 -24.00 -28.14
CA ASN A 139 2.57 -23.03 -29.15
C ASN A 139 1.94 -21.63 -28.95
N ILE A 140 1.13 -21.45 -27.90
CA ILE A 140 0.64 -20.16 -27.42
C ILE A 140 0.85 -20.10 -25.91
N LEU A 141 1.61 -19.11 -25.44
CA LEU A 141 1.83 -18.82 -24.03
C LEU A 141 0.96 -17.64 -23.60
N VAL A 142 0.12 -17.83 -22.59
CA VAL A 142 -0.70 -16.79 -21.99
C VAL A 142 -0.34 -16.68 -20.52
N THR A 143 -0.07 -15.47 -20.04
CA THR A 143 0.15 -15.24 -18.60
C THR A 143 -0.39 -13.89 -18.18
N GLU A 144 -0.77 -13.80 -16.91
CA GLU A 144 -1.00 -12.54 -16.21
C GLU A 144 -0.40 -12.67 -14.81
N LEU A 145 0.93 -12.52 -14.75
CA LEU A 145 1.76 -12.63 -13.54
C LEU A 145 2.50 -11.31 -13.30
N PHE A 146 1.83 -10.21 -13.62
CA PHE A 146 2.40 -8.87 -13.57
C PHE A 146 1.88 -8.17 -12.34
N ASP A 147 2.75 -7.47 -11.64
CA ASP A 147 2.39 -6.55 -10.57
C ASP A 147 2.65 -5.10 -11.00
N THR A 148 2.54 -4.17 -10.07
CA THR A 148 2.86 -2.76 -10.33
C THR A 148 4.30 -2.57 -10.83
N GLU A 149 5.27 -3.38 -10.38
CA GLU A 149 6.66 -3.37 -10.87
C GLU A 149 6.88 -4.19 -12.16
N LEU A 150 5.82 -4.74 -12.77
CA LEU A 150 5.82 -5.72 -13.87
C LEU A 150 6.39 -7.10 -13.48
N ILE A 151 7.51 -7.13 -12.74
CA ILE A 151 8.29 -8.35 -12.50
C ILE A 151 8.21 -8.89 -11.06
N GLY A 152 7.55 -8.18 -10.14
CA GLY A 152 7.57 -8.47 -8.70
C GLY A 152 6.87 -9.77 -8.30
N GLU A 153 5.98 -10.29 -9.15
CA GLU A 153 5.31 -11.58 -8.98
C GLU A 153 6.02 -12.73 -9.73
N GLY A 154 7.29 -12.55 -10.13
CA GLY A 154 8.10 -13.62 -10.71
C GLY A 154 7.80 -13.91 -12.17
N ALA A 155 7.35 -12.90 -12.94
CA ALA A 155 7.13 -13.03 -14.37
C ALA A 155 8.39 -13.55 -15.09
N LEU A 156 9.56 -12.96 -14.84
CA LEU A 156 10.80 -13.30 -15.55
C LEU A 156 11.24 -14.77 -15.36
N PRO A 157 11.40 -15.31 -14.13
CA PRO A 157 11.75 -16.72 -13.94
C PRO A 157 10.66 -17.67 -14.47
N THR A 158 9.39 -17.27 -14.41
CA THR A 158 8.28 -18.07 -14.98
C THR A 158 8.38 -18.18 -16.50
N TYR A 159 8.56 -17.06 -17.20
CA TYR A 159 8.74 -17.06 -18.65
C TYR A 159 10.03 -17.80 -19.07
N GLU A 160 11.13 -17.61 -18.34
CA GLU A 160 12.39 -18.32 -18.61
C GLU A 160 12.20 -19.85 -18.52
N HIS A 161 11.53 -20.34 -17.47
CA HIS A 161 11.20 -21.75 -17.33
C HIS A 161 10.27 -22.24 -18.45
N ALA A 162 9.20 -21.49 -18.74
CA ALA A 162 8.22 -21.85 -19.77
C ALA A 162 8.88 -22.03 -21.15
N HIS A 163 9.70 -21.06 -21.58
CA HIS A 163 10.47 -21.14 -22.84
C HIS A 163 11.40 -22.34 -22.87
N LYS A 164 12.05 -22.65 -21.75
CA LYS A 164 13.00 -23.77 -21.69
C LYS A 164 12.30 -25.12 -21.75
N TYR A 165 11.15 -25.30 -21.09
CA TYR A 165 10.57 -26.64 -20.86
C TYR A 165 9.16 -26.86 -21.40
N LEU A 166 8.33 -25.82 -21.49
CA LEU A 166 6.88 -25.98 -21.65
C LEU A 166 6.32 -25.50 -23.00
N VAL A 167 7.01 -24.59 -23.69
CA VAL A 167 6.56 -24.05 -24.99
C VAL A 167 7.52 -24.40 -26.13
N GLN A 168 6.99 -24.32 -27.35
CA GLN A 168 7.72 -24.52 -28.60
C GLN A 168 8.55 -23.28 -28.95
N GLU A 169 9.62 -23.46 -29.74
CA GLU A 169 10.35 -22.33 -30.31
C GLU A 169 9.44 -21.56 -31.28
N GLY A 170 9.45 -20.22 -31.20
CA GLY A 170 8.58 -19.37 -32.01
C GLY A 170 7.10 -19.39 -31.58
N CYS A 171 6.80 -19.74 -30.33
CA CYS A 171 5.44 -19.67 -29.81
C CYS A 171 4.86 -18.25 -29.86
N GLU A 172 3.56 -18.13 -30.05
CA GLU A 172 2.86 -16.88 -29.79
C GLU A 172 2.85 -16.61 -28.27
N ALA A 173 2.89 -15.35 -27.85
CA ALA A 173 2.76 -14.98 -26.44
C ALA A 173 1.72 -13.87 -26.27
N VAL A 174 0.91 -13.96 -25.21
CA VAL A 174 -0.04 -12.94 -24.78
C VAL A 174 0.15 -12.68 -23.28
N PRO A 175 0.69 -11.51 -22.89
CA PRO A 175 1.15 -10.44 -23.77
C PRO A 175 2.38 -10.85 -24.60
N HIS A 176 2.57 -10.20 -25.74
CA HIS A 176 3.69 -10.39 -26.63
C HIS A 176 4.94 -9.67 -26.11
N ARG A 177 4.78 -8.45 -25.59
CA ARG A 177 5.87 -7.63 -25.07
C ARG A 177 5.37 -6.72 -23.95
N ALA A 178 6.22 -6.48 -22.96
CA ALA A 178 6.05 -5.38 -22.00
C ALA A 178 7.11 -4.30 -22.22
N THR A 179 6.76 -3.05 -21.95
CA THR A 179 7.71 -1.93 -21.92
C THR A 179 7.58 -1.15 -20.62
N VAL A 180 8.69 -0.98 -19.90
CA VAL A 180 8.77 -0.14 -18.71
C VAL A 180 9.21 1.26 -19.10
N TYR A 181 8.46 2.26 -18.63
CA TYR A 181 8.69 3.68 -18.86
C TYR A 181 9.06 4.37 -17.57
N VAL A 182 9.82 5.45 -17.70
CA VAL A 182 10.20 6.30 -16.58
C VAL A 182 10.06 7.77 -16.90
N GLN A 183 9.85 8.56 -15.85
CA GLN A 183 9.85 10.02 -15.90
C GLN A 183 10.50 10.58 -14.63
N LEU A 184 11.49 11.47 -14.83
CA LEU A 184 12.21 12.12 -13.74
C LEU A 184 11.43 13.33 -13.24
N VAL A 185 11.25 13.45 -11.93
CA VAL A 185 10.53 14.58 -11.32
C VAL A 185 11.20 15.12 -10.06
N GLU A 186 10.95 16.40 -9.79
CA GLU A 186 11.16 17.06 -8.49
C GLU A 186 9.84 17.04 -7.72
N SER A 187 9.84 16.64 -6.44
CA SER A 187 8.63 16.68 -5.61
C SER A 187 8.98 16.72 -4.13
N LYS A 188 8.73 17.87 -3.46
CA LYS A 188 8.88 17.97 -1.99
C LYS A 188 7.99 16.94 -1.29
N ARG A 189 6.75 16.73 -1.77
CA ARG A 189 5.79 15.79 -1.17
C ARG A 189 6.26 14.34 -1.25
N MET A 190 6.64 13.86 -2.42
CA MET A 190 7.11 12.47 -2.53
C MET A 190 8.46 12.29 -1.86
N TRP A 191 9.40 13.25 -2.01
CA TRP A 191 10.71 13.17 -1.36
C TRP A 191 10.61 13.11 0.17
N SER A 192 9.60 13.74 0.76
CA SER A 192 9.31 13.68 2.20
C SER A 192 8.90 12.28 2.67
N TRP A 193 8.60 11.34 1.78
CA TRP A 193 8.33 9.94 2.13
C TRP A 193 9.61 9.08 2.26
N ASN A 194 10.77 9.67 1.93
CA ASN A 194 12.06 9.00 2.00
C ASN A 194 13.10 9.77 2.82
N LYS A 195 13.01 11.10 2.90
CA LYS A 195 13.93 11.93 3.70
C LYS A 195 13.15 12.70 4.75
N LEU A 196 13.75 12.85 5.93
CA LEU A 196 13.23 13.75 6.97
C LEU A 196 13.82 15.14 6.76
N PHE A 197 12.96 16.15 6.77
CA PHE A 197 13.36 17.55 6.66
C PHE A 197 13.62 18.14 8.05
N PRO A 198 14.44 19.20 8.14
CA PRO A 198 14.64 19.91 9.40
C PRO A 198 13.31 20.46 9.94
N VAL A 199 13.07 20.26 11.23
CA VAL A 199 11.85 20.76 11.91
C VAL A 199 12.20 21.98 12.74
N HIS A 200 11.60 23.12 12.41
CA HIS A 200 11.80 24.37 13.12
C HIS A 200 10.89 24.46 14.35
N VAL A 201 11.45 24.88 15.48
CA VAL A 201 10.77 24.99 16.77
C VAL A 201 11.07 26.36 17.36
N GLU A 202 10.04 27.19 17.56
CA GLU A 202 10.16 28.45 18.28
C GLU A 202 10.10 28.17 19.80
N ALA A 203 11.24 28.19 20.48
CA ALA A 203 11.34 28.04 21.92
C ALA A 203 11.51 29.40 22.63
N GLU A 204 11.34 29.43 23.95
CA GLU A 204 11.48 30.69 24.74
C GLU A 204 12.89 31.29 24.64
N ASP A 205 13.93 30.47 24.46
CA ASP A 205 15.33 30.88 24.35
C ASP A 205 15.80 31.07 22.89
N GLY A 206 14.88 31.00 21.92
CA GLY A 206 15.13 31.25 20.50
C GLY A 206 14.68 30.12 19.57
N GLU A 207 14.94 30.29 18.28
CA GLU A 207 14.66 29.26 17.27
C GLU A 207 15.61 28.06 17.46
N LYS A 208 15.02 26.85 17.52
CA LYS A 208 15.71 25.57 17.51
C LYS A 208 15.36 24.82 16.23
N ILE A 209 16.25 23.95 15.79
CA ILE A 209 16.03 23.11 14.60
C ILE A 209 16.30 21.67 15.01
N ILE A 210 15.35 20.78 14.75
CA ILE A 210 15.56 19.33 14.83
C ILE A 210 16.13 18.90 13.48
N VAL A 211 17.33 18.34 13.49
CA VAL A 211 18.01 17.82 12.30
C VAL A 211 18.00 16.29 12.28
N SER A 212 17.98 15.72 11.08
CA SER A 212 18.13 14.28 10.91
C SER A 212 19.59 13.84 11.10
N PRO A 213 19.86 12.61 11.55
CA PRO A 213 21.22 12.06 11.55
C PRO A 213 21.81 12.04 10.13
N SER A 214 23.09 12.35 9.97
CA SER A 214 23.77 12.40 8.66
C SER A 214 23.73 11.08 7.87
N GLU A 215 23.65 9.95 8.58
CA GLU A 215 23.44 8.62 7.99
C GLU A 215 22.10 8.52 7.23
N MET A 216 21.06 9.24 7.70
CA MET A 216 19.73 9.25 7.07
C MET A 216 19.73 10.08 5.79
N GLU A 217 20.42 11.22 5.79
CA GLU A 217 20.55 12.10 4.62
C GLU A 217 21.15 11.36 3.42
N ASN A 218 22.15 10.51 3.68
CA ASN A 218 22.85 9.71 2.66
C ASN A 218 22.26 8.29 2.47
N CYS A 219 21.22 7.93 3.21
CA CYS A 219 20.63 6.60 3.12
C CYS A 219 19.80 6.48 1.84
N PRO A 220 20.02 5.44 1.00
CA PRO A 220 19.26 5.27 -0.24
C PRO A 220 17.80 4.85 -0.02
N GLY A 221 17.40 4.53 1.21
CA GLY A 221 16.09 3.98 1.53
C GLY A 221 16.11 2.45 1.58
N VAL A 222 14.94 1.83 1.45
CA VAL A 222 14.78 0.37 1.32
C VAL A 222 14.50 0.00 -0.14
N PRO A 223 14.86 -1.23 -0.58
CA PRO A 223 14.65 -1.69 -1.95
C PRO A 223 13.23 -2.22 -2.10
N SER A 224 12.24 -1.37 -1.81
CA SER A 224 10.84 -1.67 -2.04
C SER A 224 10.22 -0.54 -2.83
N VAL A 225 9.43 -0.88 -3.84
CA VAL A 225 8.62 0.11 -4.55
C VAL A 225 7.66 0.82 -3.59
N CYS A 226 7.36 2.08 -3.91
CA CYS A 226 6.20 2.78 -3.37
C CYS A 226 5.13 2.79 -4.47
N ASP A 227 4.25 1.79 -4.42
CA ASP A 227 3.10 1.68 -5.31
C ASP A 227 1.99 2.62 -4.83
N ILE A 228 1.55 3.53 -5.70
CA ILE A 228 0.45 4.45 -5.42
C ILE A 228 -0.47 4.62 -6.63
N GLN A 229 -1.73 5.01 -6.38
CA GLN A 229 -2.62 5.57 -7.40
C GLN A 229 -2.15 6.96 -7.80
N LEU A 230 -1.06 7.02 -8.58
CA LEU A 230 -0.35 8.25 -8.95
C LEU A 230 -1.27 9.27 -9.68
N ASN A 231 -2.36 8.80 -10.28
CA ASN A 231 -3.39 9.66 -10.85
C ASN A 231 -4.09 10.58 -9.84
N GLN A 232 -4.04 10.28 -8.55
CA GLN A 232 -4.55 11.16 -7.49
C GLN A 232 -3.50 12.16 -6.98
N MET A 233 -2.25 12.09 -7.46
CA MET A 233 -1.23 13.07 -7.10
C MET A 233 -1.57 14.43 -7.76
N PRO A 234 -1.73 15.51 -6.98
CA PRO A 234 -1.94 16.84 -7.54
C PRO A 234 -0.77 17.25 -8.42
N SER A 235 -1.05 17.81 -9.60
CA SER A 235 0.00 18.31 -10.51
C SER A 235 0.82 19.47 -9.91
N SER A 236 0.32 20.12 -8.86
CA SER A 236 1.05 21.12 -8.07
C SER A 236 2.16 20.53 -7.19
N ASP A 237 2.11 19.22 -6.92
CA ASP A 237 2.98 18.59 -5.92
C ASP A 237 4.28 18.04 -6.54
N PHE A 238 4.44 18.14 -7.86
CA PHE A 238 5.65 17.73 -8.55
C PHE A 238 5.92 18.55 -9.81
N THR A 239 7.19 18.66 -10.19
CA THR A 239 7.64 19.25 -11.45
C THR A 239 8.29 18.19 -12.31
N ILE A 240 7.77 18.00 -13.52
CA ILE A 240 8.36 17.12 -14.52
C ILE A 240 9.71 17.69 -14.98
N LEU A 241 10.75 16.88 -14.86
CA LEU A 241 12.13 17.21 -15.25
C LEU A 241 12.55 16.54 -16.56
N SER A 242 11.94 15.42 -16.96
CA SER A 242 12.23 14.76 -18.24
C SER A 242 10.97 14.42 -19.03
N ASP A 243 11.12 14.22 -20.34
CA ASP A 243 10.14 13.48 -21.12
C ASP A 243 10.00 12.05 -20.60
N VAL A 244 8.91 11.38 -20.98
CA VAL A 244 8.72 9.95 -20.75
C VAL A 244 9.67 9.18 -21.66
N VAL A 245 10.48 8.30 -21.08
CA VAL A 245 11.40 7.46 -21.86
C VAL A 245 11.15 5.99 -21.59
N THR A 246 11.31 5.17 -22.64
CA THR A 246 11.41 3.72 -22.49
C THR A 246 12.72 3.38 -21.80
N MET A 247 12.63 2.67 -20.66
CA MET A 247 13.80 2.19 -19.94
C MET A 247 14.23 0.82 -20.46
N PHE A 248 13.31 -0.14 -20.52
CA PHE A 248 13.55 -1.46 -21.13
C PHE A 248 12.25 -2.10 -21.60
N SER A 249 12.38 -3.10 -22.46
CA SER A 249 11.28 -3.96 -22.91
C SER A 249 11.64 -5.43 -22.75
N VAL A 250 10.63 -6.27 -22.53
CA VAL A 250 10.75 -7.74 -22.48
C VAL A 250 9.86 -8.33 -23.56
N ASP A 251 10.46 -9.03 -24.52
CA ASP A 251 9.75 -9.78 -25.57
C ASP A 251 9.45 -11.19 -25.05
N PHE A 252 8.18 -11.43 -24.71
CA PHE A 252 7.72 -12.66 -24.08
C PHE A 252 7.51 -13.82 -25.06
N SER A 253 7.53 -13.56 -26.37
CA SER A 253 7.51 -14.59 -27.42
C SER A 253 8.87 -15.24 -27.66
N LYS A 254 9.93 -14.70 -27.06
CA LYS A 254 11.30 -15.19 -27.14
C LYS A 254 11.80 -15.66 -25.78
N PRO A 255 12.88 -16.48 -25.74
CA PRO A 255 13.50 -16.88 -24.48
C PRO A 255 13.85 -15.68 -23.58
N VAL A 256 13.21 -15.63 -22.42
CA VAL A 256 13.41 -14.60 -21.38
C VAL A 256 14.56 -15.03 -20.46
N ARG A 257 15.29 -14.04 -19.91
CA ARG A 257 16.36 -14.26 -18.93
C ARG A 257 16.03 -13.56 -17.61
N SER A 258 16.01 -14.33 -16.53
CA SER A 258 15.74 -13.84 -15.17
C SER A 258 16.95 -13.14 -14.54
N ALA A 259 18.16 -13.55 -14.89
CA ALA A 259 19.42 -13.03 -14.36
C ALA A 259 19.47 -11.50 -14.32
N SER A 260 20.11 -10.96 -13.27
CA SER A 260 20.26 -9.52 -13.05
C SER A 260 20.92 -8.82 -14.23
N THR A 261 20.43 -7.63 -14.55
CA THR A 261 20.94 -6.81 -15.66
C THR A 261 20.68 -5.33 -15.38
N TYR A 262 21.24 -4.48 -16.22
CA TYR A 262 20.97 -3.04 -16.19
C TYR A 262 20.66 -2.49 -17.58
N TYR A 263 20.01 -1.34 -17.60
CA TYR A 263 19.67 -0.56 -18.78
C TYR A 263 20.04 0.90 -18.52
N LYS A 264 20.62 1.57 -19.50
CA LYS A 264 21.07 2.96 -19.37
C LYS A 264 20.46 3.78 -20.49
N VAL A 265 19.79 4.87 -20.13
CA VAL A 265 19.19 5.82 -21.06
C VAL A 265 19.75 7.22 -20.82
N GLN A 266 19.94 7.98 -21.90
CA GLN A 266 20.27 9.39 -21.80
C GLN A 266 18.96 10.19 -21.67
N LEU A 267 18.90 11.09 -20.70
CA LEU A 267 17.83 12.07 -20.55
C LEU A 267 18.40 13.47 -20.82
N GLU A 268 17.56 14.34 -21.36
CA GLU A 268 17.82 15.77 -21.48
C GLU A 268 16.75 16.49 -20.65
N PRO A 269 17.07 17.04 -19.47
CA PRO A 269 16.07 17.65 -18.62
C PRO A 269 15.35 18.79 -19.35
N VAL A 270 14.02 18.75 -19.36
CA VAL A 270 13.16 19.76 -19.99
C VAL A 270 13.03 21.01 -19.10
N LYS A 271 13.39 20.90 -17.82
CA LYS A 271 13.42 21.97 -16.82
C LYS A 271 14.59 21.77 -15.87
N SER A 272 15.14 22.87 -15.37
CA SER A 272 16.08 22.84 -14.25
C SER A 272 15.34 22.58 -12.94
N GLY A 273 15.95 21.83 -12.03
CA GLY A 273 15.34 21.45 -10.74
C GLY A 273 16.19 20.47 -9.95
N LYS A 274 15.61 19.83 -8.94
CA LYS A 274 16.22 18.76 -8.15
C LYS A 274 15.66 17.41 -8.60
N ALA A 275 16.50 16.61 -9.25
CA ALA A 275 16.17 15.23 -9.55
C ALA A 275 16.10 14.42 -8.25
N GLN A 276 14.90 14.00 -7.87
CA GLN A 276 14.62 13.31 -6.62
C GLN A 276 13.93 11.97 -6.85
N ILE A 277 12.93 11.98 -7.73
CA ILE A 277 11.97 10.89 -7.89
C ILE A 277 12.00 10.38 -9.33
N VAL A 278 11.97 9.06 -9.48
CA VAL A 278 11.70 8.39 -10.75
C VAL A 278 10.30 7.82 -10.67
N LEU A 279 9.37 8.41 -11.41
CA LEU A 279 8.05 7.83 -11.64
C LEU A 279 8.19 6.74 -12.70
N SER A 280 7.56 5.60 -12.50
CA SER A 280 7.66 4.45 -13.40
C SER A 280 6.33 3.74 -13.54
N TRP A 281 6.08 3.20 -14.72
CA TRP A 281 4.92 2.38 -15.06
C TRP A 281 5.27 1.53 -16.29
N TRP A 282 4.37 0.64 -16.69
CA TRP A 282 4.58 -0.19 -17.86
C TRP A 282 3.35 -0.23 -18.77
N ASP A 283 3.55 -0.73 -19.98
CA ASP A 283 2.48 -1.20 -20.85
C ASP A 283 2.78 -2.62 -21.32
N ILE A 284 1.74 -3.27 -21.84
CA ILE A 284 1.82 -4.57 -22.49
C ILE A 284 1.13 -4.52 -23.84
N ASP A 285 1.89 -4.91 -24.86
CA ASP A 285 1.38 -5.22 -26.19
C ASP A 285 0.88 -6.65 -26.19
N MET A 286 -0.42 -6.83 -26.43
CA MET A 286 -1.06 -8.14 -26.44
C MET A 286 -0.79 -8.93 -27.72
N ASP A 287 -0.26 -8.25 -28.75
CA ASP A 287 0.00 -8.83 -30.06
C ASP A 287 1.29 -8.27 -30.70
N PRO A 288 1.88 -8.96 -31.69
CA PRO A 288 3.15 -8.55 -32.31
C PRO A 288 3.14 -7.16 -32.96
N SER A 289 1.96 -6.68 -33.41
CA SER A 289 1.86 -5.37 -34.06
C SER A 289 1.82 -4.20 -33.07
N GLY A 290 1.57 -4.46 -31.78
CA GLY A 290 1.36 -3.42 -30.76
C GLY A 290 0.05 -2.65 -30.92
N MET A 291 -0.89 -3.14 -31.73
CA MET A 291 -2.18 -2.48 -31.93
C MET A 291 -3.12 -2.68 -30.73
N ILE A 292 -2.98 -3.80 -30.00
CA ILE A 292 -3.77 -4.10 -28.80
C ILE A 292 -2.87 -3.88 -27.58
N ASN A 293 -3.04 -2.74 -26.91
CA ASN A 293 -2.17 -2.34 -25.80
C ASN A 293 -2.97 -2.04 -24.53
N CYS A 294 -2.45 -2.47 -23.38
CA CYS A 294 -2.91 -2.09 -22.04
C CYS A 294 -1.80 -1.31 -21.34
N THR A 295 -2.09 -0.15 -20.77
CA THR A 295 -1.08 0.77 -20.24
C THR A 295 -1.45 1.29 -18.86
N MET A 296 -0.44 1.41 -18.00
CA MET A 296 -0.54 1.96 -16.64
C MET A 296 -0.08 3.43 -16.59
N ALA A 297 0.05 4.08 -17.75
CA ALA A 297 0.48 5.47 -17.82
C ALA A 297 -0.51 6.42 -17.09
N PRO A 298 -0.01 7.40 -16.32
CA PRO A 298 -0.86 8.37 -15.63
C PRO A 298 -1.50 9.39 -16.59
N TYR A 299 -2.51 10.10 -16.10
CA TYR A 299 -3.39 10.96 -16.90
C TYR A 299 -2.70 12.07 -17.71
N TRP A 300 -1.52 12.55 -17.28
CA TRP A 300 -0.78 13.59 -18.00
C TRP A 300 0.02 13.06 -19.18
N VAL A 301 0.23 11.74 -19.25
CA VAL A 301 0.85 11.06 -20.39
C VAL A 301 -0.21 10.64 -21.39
N LYS A 302 -1.36 10.15 -20.91
CA LYS A 302 -2.48 9.71 -21.74
C LYS A 302 -3.80 10.31 -21.26
N SER A 303 -4.48 11.05 -22.14
CA SER A 303 -5.66 11.87 -21.82
C SER A 303 -6.84 11.10 -21.17
N THR A 304 -7.61 11.84 -20.37
CA THR A 304 -8.67 11.38 -19.45
C THR A 304 -9.87 10.70 -20.09
N SER A 305 -10.15 10.91 -21.38
CA SER A 305 -11.26 10.22 -22.06
C SER A 305 -11.03 8.72 -22.25
N ALA A 306 -9.80 8.24 -22.01
CA ALA A 306 -9.39 6.84 -22.12
C ALA A 306 -8.89 6.24 -20.80
N PHE A 307 -9.06 6.92 -19.66
CA PHE A 307 -8.54 6.46 -18.38
C PHE A 307 -9.30 5.22 -17.87
N GLN A 308 -8.56 4.16 -17.52
CA GLN A 308 -9.09 2.87 -17.06
C GLN A 308 -8.57 2.59 -15.65
N TRP A 309 -9.41 2.84 -14.65
CA TRP A 309 -9.05 2.61 -13.25
C TRP A 309 -8.96 1.12 -12.92
N ARG A 310 -7.99 0.77 -12.09
CA ARG A 310 -7.78 -0.55 -11.47
C ARG A 310 -6.93 -0.37 -10.21
N ASP A 311 -6.89 -1.35 -9.31
CA ASP A 311 -6.11 -1.32 -8.07
C ASP A 311 -5.02 -2.39 -8.00
N HIS A 312 -5.22 -3.51 -8.71
CA HIS A 312 -4.21 -4.58 -8.75
C HIS A 312 -2.92 -4.16 -9.48
N TRP A 313 -3.03 -3.21 -10.42
CA TRP A 313 -1.90 -2.52 -11.05
C TRP A 313 -2.04 -1.02 -10.85
N MET A 314 -0.96 -0.38 -10.41
CA MET A 314 -0.90 1.06 -10.27
C MET A 314 0.38 1.62 -10.90
N GLN A 315 0.99 2.65 -10.30
CA GLN A 315 2.24 3.23 -10.75
C GLN A 315 3.27 3.20 -9.63
N CYS A 316 4.55 3.22 -10.01
CA CYS A 316 5.68 3.15 -9.09
C CYS A 316 6.27 4.54 -8.82
N VAL A 317 6.62 4.78 -7.56
CA VAL A 317 7.49 5.88 -7.14
C VAL A 317 8.80 5.30 -6.62
N TYR A 318 9.91 5.59 -7.30
CA TYR A 318 11.26 5.26 -6.83
C TYR A 318 12.00 6.53 -6.39
N PHE A 319 12.80 6.38 -5.34
CA PHE A 319 13.61 7.45 -4.78
C PHE A 319 15.05 7.30 -5.28
N LEU A 320 15.63 8.38 -5.81
CA LEU A 320 17.06 8.39 -6.06
C LEU A 320 17.82 8.33 -4.72
N PRO A 321 19.00 7.69 -4.65
CA PRO A 321 19.78 7.61 -3.42
C PRO A 321 20.07 8.99 -2.80
N ASN A 322 20.39 9.95 -3.67
CA ASN A 322 20.64 11.35 -3.35
C ASN A 322 19.86 12.23 -4.34
N GLU A 323 19.43 13.40 -3.87
CA GLU A 323 18.91 14.42 -4.78
C GLU A 323 20.05 15.04 -5.58
N GLU A 324 19.84 15.23 -6.89
CA GLU A 324 20.87 15.76 -7.79
C GLU A 324 20.32 17.00 -8.51
N PRO A 325 20.97 18.18 -8.43
CA PRO A 325 20.50 19.35 -9.16
C PRO A 325 20.71 19.13 -10.65
N VAL A 326 19.68 19.36 -11.46
CA VAL A 326 19.75 19.28 -12.92
C VAL A 326 19.46 20.62 -13.60
N LEU A 327 20.09 20.86 -14.74
CA LEU A 327 19.91 22.02 -15.60
C LEU A 327 19.19 21.64 -16.89
N GLN A 328 18.27 22.50 -17.32
CA GLN A 328 17.58 22.34 -18.59
C GLN A 328 18.58 22.18 -19.75
N GLY A 329 18.38 21.14 -20.56
CA GLY A 329 19.20 20.82 -21.73
C GLY A 329 20.56 20.19 -21.42
N GLU A 330 20.91 19.95 -20.15
CA GLU A 330 22.11 19.18 -19.84
C GLU A 330 21.91 17.68 -20.16
N LYS A 331 23.01 16.93 -20.30
CA LYS A 331 22.93 15.48 -20.50
C LYS A 331 23.10 14.75 -19.17
N VAL A 332 22.10 13.96 -18.81
CA VAL A 332 22.17 13.04 -17.67
C VAL A 332 21.88 11.61 -18.14
N TYR A 333 22.40 10.64 -17.41
CA TYR A 333 22.15 9.24 -17.66
C TYR A 333 21.40 8.63 -16.50
N LEU A 334 20.25 8.02 -16.79
CA LEU A 334 19.50 7.23 -15.84
C LEU A 334 19.77 5.75 -16.12
N THR A 335 20.27 5.06 -15.10
CA THR A 335 20.48 3.61 -15.13
C THR A 335 19.39 2.94 -14.31
N ALA A 336 18.66 2.01 -14.92
CA ALA A 336 17.81 1.06 -14.21
C ALA A 336 18.57 -0.25 -14.03
N CYS A 337 18.56 -0.78 -12.82
CA CYS A 337 19.04 -2.10 -12.52
C CYS A 337 17.86 -2.96 -12.09
N ARG A 338 17.89 -4.24 -12.48
CA ARG A 338 16.91 -5.20 -12.03
C ARG A 338 17.57 -6.51 -11.65
N ASP A 339 16.96 -7.23 -10.73
CA ASP A 339 17.17 -8.65 -10.54
C ASP A 339 15.97 -9.43 -11.12
N GLU A 340 15.62 -10.56 -10.49
CA GLU A 340 14.50 -11.41 -10.88
C GLU A 340 13.13 -10.80 -10.51
N TYR A 341 13.09 -9.90 -9.51
CA TYR A 341 11.86 -9.43 -8.86
C TYR A 341 11.78 -7.92 -8.62
N SER A 342 12.90 -7.19 -8.59
CA SER A 342 12.94 -5.79 -8.17
C SER A 342 13.66 -4.90 -9.17
N VAL A 343 13.26 -3.62 -9.22
CA VAL A 343 13.90 -2.58 -10.02
C VAL A 343 14.40 -1.45 -9.13
N TRP A 344 15.57 -0.88 -9.44
CA TRP A 344 16.08 0.33 -8.79
C TRP A 344 16.84 1.23 -9.76
N TYR A 345 16.98 2.50 -9.39
CA TYR A 345 17.48 3.53 -10.30
C TYR A 345 18.67 4.29 -9.73
N LYS A 346 19.55 4.73 -10.63
CA LYS A 346 20.66 5.63 -10.35
C LYS A 346 20.76 6.69 -11.44
N LEU A 347 20.88 7.95 -11.02
CA LEU A 347 21.15 9.07 -11.93
C LEU A 347 22.64 9.42 -11.90
N GLN A 348 23.20 9.73 -13.07
CA GLN A 348 24.58 10.20 -13.22
C GLN A 348 24.62 11.39 -14.19
N LYS A 349 25.33 12.46 -13.83
CA LYS A 349 25.64 13.54 -14.77
C LYS A 349 26.67 13.08 -15.79
N ALA A 350 26.58 13.54 -17.03
CA ALA A 350 27.61 13.30 -18.03
C ALA A 350 28.94 13.96 -17.62
N ARG A 351 29.97 13.18 -17.30
CA ARG A 351 31.34 13.65 -17.04
C ARG A 351 32.29 13.00 -18.05
N GLY A 352 32.65 13.73 -19.11
CA GLY A 352 33.59 13.25 -20.15
C GLY A 352 33.16 11.96 -20.88
N GLU A 353 33.87 11.55 -21.94
CA GLU A 353 33.54 10.32 -22.69
C GLU A 353 34.02 9.02 -22.02
N GLU A 354 35.02 9.10 -21.13
CA GLU A 354 35.70 7.93 -20.55
C GLU A 354 35.01 7.37 -19.28
N GLU A 355 34.41 8.19 -18.41
CA GLU A 355 33.67 7.71 -17.22
C GLU A 355 32.28 7.15 -17.57
N ASN A 356 31.72 7.52 -18.74
CA ASN A 356 30.40 7.09 -19.18
C ASN A 356 30.31 5.59 -19.54
N LYS A 357 31.45 4.92 -19.72
CA LYS A 357 31.59 3.50 -20.07
C LYS A 357 31.93 2.58 -18.90
N ALA A 358 32.23 3.11 -17.71
CA ALA A 358 32.49 2.25 -16.56
C ALA A 358 31.20 1.50 -16.18
N ASP A 359 31.27 0.17 -16.19
CA ASP A 359 30.27 -0.73 -15.61
C ASP A 359 30.16 -0.45 -14.11
N VAL A 360 29.38 0.57 -13.74
CA VAL A 360 29.13 0.83 -12.33
C VAL A 360 28.08 -0.18 -11.90
N HIS A 361 28.54 -1.26 -11.28
CA HIS A 361 27.67 -2.14 -10.51
C HIS A 361 26.87 -1.26 -9.53
N VAL A 362 25.58 -1.07 -9.80
CA VAL A 362 24.69 -0.34 -8.91
C VAL A 362 24.12 -1.36 -7.93
N GLU A 363 24.68 -1.40 -6.74
CA GLU A 363 24.13 -2.21 -5.65
C GLU A 363 22.66 -1.82 -5.41
N SER A 364 21.83 -2.83 -5.10
CA SER A 364 20.46 -2.60 -4.65
C SER A 364 20.45 -1.67 -3.42
N PRO A 365 19.54 -0.68 -3.36
CA PRO A 365 19.49 0.26 -2.26
C PRO A 365 19.13 -0.47 -0.96
N VAL A 366 20.08 -0.55 -0.02
CA VAL A 366 19.84 -1.13 1.32
C VAL A 366 19.85 -0.01 2.36
N CYS A 367 18.89 -0.04 3.27
CA CYS A 367 18.82 0.94 4.35
C CYS A 367 20.05 0.81 5.27
N ARG A 368 20.73 1.93 5.50
CA ARG A 368 21.92 2.01 6.39
C ARG A 368 21.67 2.84 7.64
N CYS A 369 20.54 3.53 7.73
CA CYS A 369 20.21 4.42 8.86
C CYS A 369 19.21 3.83 9.86
N GLN A 370 18.66 2.64 9.58
CA GLN A 370 17.56 1.96 10.31
C GLN A 370 16.20 2.68 10.28
N ALA A 371 16.13 3.99 10.04
CA ALA A 371 14.86 4.70 10.01
C ALA A 371 13.91 4.20 8.91
N HIS A 372 14.41 3.82 7.73
CA HIS A 372 13.57 3.23 6.67
C HIS A 372 13.08 1.80 6.97
N LEU A 373 13.60 1.17 8.03
CA LEU A 373 13.09 -0.12 8.55
C LEU A 373 12.02 0.09 9.63
N LEU A 374 12.00 1.26 10.27
CA LEU A 374 11.05 1.63 11.33
C LEU A 374 9.86 2.41 10.77
N TRP A 375 10.13 3.44 9.98
CA TRP A 375 9.11 4.33 9.41
C TRP A 375 8.78 3.94 7.98
N ASN A 376 7.51 3.64 7.74
CA ASN A 376 6.99 3.49 6.39
C ASN A 376 6.88 4.86 5.69
N ARG A 377 6.54 4.85 4.39
CA ARG A 377 6.50 6.04 3.53
C ARG A 377 5.48 7.08 4.01
N PRO A 378 4.23 6.71 4.33
CA PRO A 378 3.27 7.63 4.95
C PRO A 378 3.77 8.23 6.26
N ARG A 379 4.46 7.46 7.11
CA ARG A 379 5.03 7.93 8.38
C ARG A 379 6.15 8.95 8.18
N PHE A 380 7.05 8.74 7.22
CA PHE A 380 8.01 9.77 6.83
C PHE A 380 7.29 11.06 6.39
N GLY A 381 6.24 10.95 5.58
CA GLY A 381 5.40 12.08 5.22
C GLY A 381 4.77 12.77 6.44
N GLU A 382 4.27 12.00 7.40
CA GLU A 382 3.62 12.51 8.62
C GLU A 382 4.58 13.31 9.50
N LEU A 383 5.81 12.81 9.67
CA LEU A 383 6.87 13.47 10.44
C LEU A 383 7.33 14.78 9.77
N ASN A 384 7.15 14.88 8.45
CA ASN A 384 7.46 16.07 7.67
C ASN A 384 6.27 17.05 7.54
N ASP A 385 5.11 16.75 8.12
CA ASP A 385 3.97 17.66 8.11
C ASP A 385 4.19 18.79 9.14
N GLU A 386 4.62 19.94 8.62
CA GLU A 386 4.89 21.15 9.40
C GLU A 386 3.62 21.66 10.12
N ASN A 387 2.44 21.52 9.52
CA ASN A 387 1.18 21.96 10.13
C ASN A 387 0.80 21.06 11.30
N ARG A 388 0.89 19.74 11.12
CA ARG A 388 0.71 18.75 12.20
C ARG A 388 1.67 19.03 13.35
N THR A 389 2.95 19.22 13.04
CA THR A 389 3.99 19.50 14.05
C THR A 389 3.70 20.79 14.81
N ARG A 390 3.26 21.86 14.12
CA ARG A 390 2.85 23.12 14.76
C ARG A 390 1.69 22.94 15.75
N GLN A 391 0.72 22.07 15.44
CA GLN A 391 -0.38 21.77 16.36
C GLN A 391 0.13 21.10 17.63
N TYR A 392 1.04 20.12 17.53
CA TYR A 392 1.66 19.52 18.71
C TYR A 392 2.51 20.52 19.50
N ILE A 393 3.31 21.36 18.85
CA ILE A 393 4.08 22.42 19.52
C ILE A 393 3.15 23.34 20.31
N THR A 394 2.08 23.82 19.68
CA THR A 394 1.08 24.70 20.32
C THR A 394 0.43 24.02 21.52
N SER A 395 0.08 22.74 21.40
CA SER A 395 -0.51 21.97 22.50
C SER A 395 0.48 21.69 23.62
N LEU A 396 1.74 21.38 23.30
CA LEU A 396 2.81 21.18 24.28
C LEU A 396 3.08 22.46 25.08
N MET A 397 3.15 23.62 24.43
CA MET A 397 3.29 24.91 25.10
C MET A 397 2.16 25.21 26.10
N LYS A 398 0.94 24.70 25.85
CA LYS A 398 -0.20 24.88 26.77
C LYS A 398 -0.10 23.99 28.02
N VAL A 399 0.59 22.84 27.94
CA VAL A 399 0.60 21.82 29.03
C VAL A 399 1.93 21.73 29.77
N LEU A 400 3.04 22.12 29.14
CA LEU A 400 4.37 22.07 29.73
C LEU A 400 4.59 23.23 30.71
N LYS A 401 5.31 22.92 31.78
CA LYS A 401 5.79 23.84 32.81
C LYS A 401 7.27 23.59 33.03
N THR A 402 7.99 24.58 33.56
CA THR A 402 9.44 24.50 33.83
C THR A 402 9.84 23.37 34.78
N ASP A 403 8.91 22.83 35.57
CA ASP A 403 9.12 21.70 36.48
C ASP A 403 8.58 20.36 35.92
N SER A 404 8.10 20.34 34.68
CA SER A 404 7.45 19.17 34.09
C SER A 404 8.41 17.99 33.90
N VAL A 405 7.99 16.84 34.39
CA VAL A 405 8.61 15.54 34.12
C VAL A 405 7.72 14.81 33.12
N CYS A 406 8.24 14.65 31.90
CA CYS A 406 7.49 14.16 30.76
C CYS A 406 7.81 12.68 30.48
N LEU A 407 6.78 11.90 30.16
CA LEU A 407 6.93 10.58 29.56
C LEU A 407 6.25 10.59 28.19
N CYS A 408 7.02 10.33 27.13
CA CYS A 408 6.54 10.20 25.77
C CYS A 408 6.31 8.73 25.42
N ILE A 409 5.15 8.39 24.86
CA ILE A 409 4.80 7.03 24.45
C ILE A 409 4.25 7.07 23.02
N SER A 410 5.13 6.86 22.04
CA SER A 410 4.82 6.68 20.61
C SER A 410 6.10 6.21 19.91
N ASP A 411 6.02 5.17 19.09
CA ASP A 411 7.20 4.57 18.46
C ASP A 411 7.89 5.58 17.52
N GLY A 412 9.18 5.83 17.74
CA GLY A 412 9.98 6.68 16.85
C GLY A 412 9.38 8.09 16.67
N SER A 413 8.93 8.70 17.77
CA SER A 413 8.30 10.02 17.79
C SER A 413 9.30 11.16 17.97
N LEU A 414 9.04 12.31 17.35
CA LEU A 414 9.81 13.55 17.61
C LEU A 414 9.32 14.33 18.85
N LEU A 415 8.20 13.93 19.47
CA LEU A 415 7.65 14.59 20.65
C LEU A 415 8.62 14.70 21.85
N PRO A 416 9.52 13.73 22.14
CA PRO A 416 10.50 13.89 23.21
C PRO A 416 11.43 15.10 23.00
N VAL A 417 11.85 15.33 21.75
CA VAL A 417 12.70 16.48 21.38
C VAL A 417 11.93 17.78 21.53
N LEU A 418 10.70 17.81 21.02
CA LEU A 418 9.82 18.98 21.15
C LEU A 418 9.55 19.31 22.62
N ALA A 419 9.24 18.33 23.46
CA ALA A 419 9.00 18.55 24.89
C ALA A 419 10.24 19.13 25.59
N HIS A 420 11.43 18.65 25.23
CA HIS A 420 12.67 19.18 25.78
C HIS A 420 12.92 20.64 25.36
N TYR A 421 12.85 20.93 24.06
CA TYR A 421 13.05 22.30 23.54
C TYR A 421 12.02 23.29 24.08
N LEU A 422 10.81 22.84 24.39
CA LEU A 422 9.75 23.65 24.98
C LEU A 422 9.83 23.76 26.52
N GLY A 423 10.95 23.35 27.13
CA GLY A 423 11.26 23.67 28.53
C GLY A 423 10.88 22.59 29.56
N ALA A 424 10.61 21.35 29.14
CA ALA A 424 10.44 20.25 30.09
C ALA A 424 11.72 20.02 30.91
N LYS A 425 11.57 19.87 32.23
CA LYS A 425 12.70 19.66 33.16
C LYS A 425 13.41 18.34 32.93
N GLN A 426 12.64 17.29 32.65
CA GLN A 426 13.12 15.94 32.39
C GLN A 426 12.19 15.29 31.37
N VAL A 427 12.76 14.60 30.38
CA VAL A 427 12.01 13.86 29.37
C VAL A 427 12.46 12.41 29.37
N PHE A 428 11.48 11.51 29.42
CA PHE A 428 11.62 10.08 29.17
C PHE A 428 10.85 9.74 27.89
N THR A 429 11.36 8.82 27.09
CA THR A 429 10.63 8.23 25.96
C THR A 429 10.61 6.72 26.09
N LEU A 430 9.47 6.12 25.81
CA LEU A 430 9.27 4.68 25.85
C LEU A 430 9.32 4.12 24.44
N GLU A 431 10.26 3.21 24.17
CA GLU A 431 10.44 2.57 22.88
C GLU A 431 10.35 1.05 23.04
N ASN A 432 9.46 0.41 22.29
CA ASN A 432 9.15 -1.01 22.45
C ASN A 432 10.02 -1.96 21.60
N SER A 433 10.97 -1.42 20.84
CA SER A 433 11.88 -2.23 20.01
C SER A 433 13.28 -1.65 19.96
N ALA A 434 14.28 -2.51 19.94
CA ALA A 434 15.69 -2.15 19.80
C ALA A 434 15.98 -1.28 18.56
N VAL A 435 15.25 -1.51 17.45
CA VAL A 435 15.39 -0.69 16.22
C VAL A 435 14.90 0.74 16.50
N SER A 436 13.76 0.90 17.16
CA SER A 436 13.25 2.22 17.53
C SER A 436 14.16 2.94 18.52
N CYS A 437 14.64 2.24 19.57
CA CYS A 437 15.65 2.77 20.49
C CYS A 437 16.87 3.29 19.74
N SER A 438 17.43 2.47 18.83
CA SER A 438 18.63 2.82 18.07
C SER A 438 18.42 4.04 17.16
N VAL A 439 17.26 4.14 16.51
CA VAL A 439 16.91 5.34 15.71
C VAL A 439 16.82 6.58 16.60
N MET A 440 16.12 6.48 17.74
CA MET A 440 15.95 7.62 18.66
C MET A 440 17.26 8.06 19.31
N GLU A 441 18.15 7.14 19.68
CA GLU A 441 19.51 7.45 20.16
C GLU A 441 20.29 8.27 19.13
N LYS A 442 20.25 7.86 17.86
CA LYS A 442 20.91 8.60 16.77
C LYS A 442 20.33 10.00 16.60
N PHE A 443 19.01 10.15 16.71
CA PHE A 443 18.35 11.45 16.66
C PHE A 443 18.76 12.35 17.81
N PHE A 444 18.76 11.83 19.04
CA PHE A 444 19.14 12.62 20.20
C PHE A 444 20.60 13.04 20.11
N LYS A 445 21.50 12.15 19.70
CA LYS A 445 22.91 12.47 19.46
C LYS A 445 23.10 13.54 18.36
N ALA A 446 22.38 13.43 17.25
CA ALA A 446 22.45 14.40 16.15
C ALA A 446 21.99 15.82 16.58
N ASN A 447 21.18 15.90 17.64
CA ASN A 447 20.64 17.15 18.17
C ASN A 447 21.25 17.55 19.52
N HIS A 448 22.30 16.85 20.00
CA HIS A 448 22.98 17.09 21.28
C HIS A 448 22.08 16.93 22.53
N LEU A 449 21.17 15.94 22.49
CA LEU A 449 20.15 15.66 23.50
C LEU A 449 20.29 14.29 24.18
N GLU A 450 21.36 13.55 23.89
CA GLU A 450 21.60 12.18 24.40
C GLU A 450 21.62 12.09 25.94
N ASP A 451 22.07 13.16 26.61
CA ASP A 451 22.08 13.24 28.07
C ASP A 451 20.79 13.86 28.65
N LYS A 452 19.96 14.46 27.80
CA LYS A 452 18.77 15.25 28.18
C LYS A 452 17.48 14.44 28.11
N ILE A 453 17.40 13.50 27.16
CA ILE A 453 16.23 12.65 26.94
C ILE A 453 16.63 11.21 27.23
N LYS A 454 15.91 10.54 28.13
CA LYS A 454 16.19 9.15 28.52
C LYS A 454 15.28 8.19 27.76
N ILE A 455 15.88 7.25 27.05
CA ILE A 455 15.17 6.16 26.37
C ILE A 455 14.96 5.02 27.35
N ILE A 456 13.75 4.49 27.39
CA ILE A 456 13.38 3.31 28.17
C ILE A 456 12.96 2.24 27.16
N GLU A 457 13.76 1.18 27.05
CA GLU A 457 13.42 0.00 26.26
C GLU A 457 12.62 -0.98 27.13
N ALA A 458 11.31 -0.77 27.21
CA ALA A 458 10.43 -1.64 27.98
C ALA A 458 8.99 -1.51 27.49
N ARG A 459 8.18 -2.53 27.76
CA ARG A 459 6.73 -2.39 27.64
C ARG A 459 6.16 -1.54 28.79
N PRO A 460 5.08 -0.77 28.58
CA PRO A 460 4.48 0.11 29.59
C PRO A 460 4.18 -0.58 30.92
N GLU A 461 3.67 -1.82 30.87
CA GLU A 461 3.32 -2.62 32.05
C GLU A 461 4.52 -3.13 32.86
N LEU A 462 5.73 -3.07 32.27
CA LEU A 462 6.97 -3.49 32.91
C LEU A 462 7.76 -2.30 33.48
N LEU A 463 7.25 -1.08 33.39
CA LEU A 463 7.92 0.10 33.94
C LEU A 463 8.01 0.01 35.47
N THR A 464 9.19 0.33 35.98
CA THR A 464 9.49 0.42 37.41
C THR A 464 9.95 1.84 37.75
N SER A 465 9.90 2.21 39.03
CA SER A 465 10.37 3.54 39.49
C SER A 465 11.83 3.81 39.13
N SER A 466 12.68 2.77 39.09
CA SER A 466 14.10 2.91 38.74
C SER A 466 14.30 3.33 37.28
N HIS A 467 13.45 2.89 36.35
CA HIS A 467 13.49 3.36 34.96
C HIS A 467 13.22 4.86 34.85
N LEU A 468 12.48 5.43 35.81
CA LEU A 468 12.11 6.84 35.87
C LEU A 468 12.95 7.64 36.89
N GLU A 469 14.07 7.08 37.35
CA GLU A 469 14.94 7.71 38.36
C GLU A 469 14.16 8.14 39.63
N ASP A 470 13.17 7.33 40.02
CA ASP A 470 12.25 7.56 41.15
C ASP A 470 11.42 8.85 41.04
N LYS A 471 11.37 9.48 39.87
CA LYS A 471 10.53 10.65 39.57
C LYS A 471 9.11 10.22 39.24
N LYS A 472 8.12 11.06 39.60
CA LYS A 472 6.72 10.92 39.15
C LYS A 472 6.49 11.74 37.89
N ILE A 473 5.68 11.21 36.98
CA ILE A 473 5.35 11.86 35.71
C ILE A 473 4.25 12.89 35.91
N SER A 474 4.52 14.14 35.51
CA SER A 474 3.55 15.23 35.56
C SER A 474 2.84 15.46 34.21
N VAL A 475 3.48 15.08 33.10
CA VAL A 475 2.92 15.18 31.76
C VAL A 475 3.17 13.88 30.99
N LEU A 476 2.10 13.22 30.54
CA LEU A 476 2.15 12.05 29.67
C LEU A 476 1.80 12.49 28.25
N VAL A 477 2.67 12.21 27.28
CA VAL A 477 2.54 12.71 25.92
C VAL A 477 2.59 11.56 24.91
N GLY A 478 1.74 11.59 23.89
CA GLY A 478 1.84 10.74 22.71
C GLY A 478 1.32 11.47 21.48
N GLU A 479 1.59 10.90 20.31
CA GLU A 479 0.97 11.35 19.07
C GLU A 479 -0.54 10.99 19.07
N PRO A 480 -0.97 9.72 19.25
CA PRO A 480 -0.22 8.46 19.36
C PRO A 480 -0.03 7.72 18.04
N PHE A 481 1.16 7.14 17.85
CA PHE A 481 1.55 6.32 16.70
C PHE A 481 2.35 5.09 17.16
N PHE A 482 2.03 3.92 16.61
CA PHE A 482 2.75 2.67 16.86
C PHE A 482 2.95 1.89 15.56
N THR A 483 4.13 1.28 15.40
CA THR A 483 4.57 0.67 14.14
C THR A 483 3.71 -0.56 13.76
N THR A 484 3.11 -1.21 14.75
CA THR A 484 2.24 -2.39 14.58
C THR A 484 0.79 -2.03 14.25
N SER A 485 0.42 -0.75 14.24
CA SER A 485 -0.94 -0.30 13.98
C SER A 485 -1.32 -0.41 12.51
N LEU A 486 -2.24 -1.33 12.21
CA LEU A 486 -2.87 -1.48 10.89
C LEU A 486 -4.17 -0.68 10.73
N LEU A 487 -5.03 -0.62 11.76
CA LEU A 487 -6.30 0.10 11.76
C LEU A 487 -6.20 1.36 12.63
N PRO A 488 -7.00 2.42 12.36
CA PRO A 488 -6.88 3.70 13.07
C PRO A 488 -6.94 3.57 14.60
N TRP A 489 -7.84 2.74 15.12
CA TRP A 489 -8.03 2.56 16.57
C TRP A 489 -6.97 1.69 17.24
N HIS A 490 -6.07 1.04 16.51
CA HIS A 490 -4.95 0.31 17.13
C HIS A 490 -4.03 1.25 17.94
N ASN A 491 -3.96 2.53 17.55
CA ASN A 491 -3.24 3.55 18.31
C ASN A 491 -3.87 3.87 19.69
N LEU A 492 -5.03 3.28 20.03
CA LEU A 492 -5.55 3.27 21.40
C LEU A 492 -4.66 2.45 22.36
N TYR A 493 -3.64 1.74 21.88
CA TYR A 493 -2.55 1.23 22.72
C TYR A 493 -1.95 2.32 23.62
N PHE A 494 -1.95 3.59 23.20
CA PHE A 494 -1.57 4.70 24.07
C PHE A 494 -2.43 4.79 25.35
N TRP A 495 -3.74 4.54 25.24
CA TRP A 495 -4.65 4.56 26.39
C TRP A 495 -4.40 3.38 27.34
N TYR A 496 -4.09 2.21 26.76
CA TYR A 496 -3.62 1.04 27.52
C TYR A 496 -2.32 1.37 28.25
N ALA A 497 -1.33 1.91 27.55
CA ALA A 497 -0.03 2.29 28.12
C ALA A 497 -0.20 3.32 29.26
N ARG A 498 -1.01 4.35 29.05
CA ARG A 498 -1.41 5.34 30.08
C ARG A 498 -2.01 4.66 31.31
N THR A 499 -2.79 3.61 31.12
CA THR A 499 -3.41 2.85 32.21
C THR A 499 -2.36 2.03 32.95
N ALA A 500 -1.49 1.33 32.23
CA ALA A 500 -0.42 0.51 32.78
C ALA A 500 0.55 1.32 33.65
N VAL A 501 0.87 2.56 33.26
CA VAL A 501 1.81 3.41 34.01
C VAL A 501 1.15 4.26 35.11
N THR A 502 -0.13 4.02 35.45
CA THR A 502 -0.88 4.86 36.41
C THR A 502 -0.18 5.03 37.76
N SER A 503 0.50 3.99 38.26
CA SER A 503 1.25 4.04 39.53
C SER A 503 2.45 4.99 39.50
N HIS A 504 2.94 5.37 38.32
CA HIS A 504 4.08 6.25 38.10
C HIS A 504 3.68 7.72 37.85
N LEU A 505 2.38 7.99 37.72
CA LEU A 505 1.86 9.32 37.45
C LEU A 505 1.67 10.12 38.75
N THR A 506 1.80 11.45 38.65
CA THR A 506 1.33 12.37 39.71
C THR A 506 -0.20 12.38 39.78
N SER A 507 -0.76 12.79 40.92
CA SER A 507 -2.22 12.87 41.10
C SER A 507 -2.90 13.87 40.16
N ASN A 508 -2.16 14.88 39.68
CA ASN A 508 -2.64 15.93 38.77
C ASN A 508 -1.96 15.84 37.40
N VAL A 509 -1.64 14.62 36.94
CA VAL A 509 -0.99 14.38 35.65
C VAL A 509 -1.79 15.01 34.51
N THR A 510 -1.10 15.68 33.60
CA THR A 510 -1.67 16.13 32.33
C THR A 510 -1.40 15.07 31.26
N VAL A 511 -2.41 14.73 30.46
CA VAL A 511 -2.29 13.75 29.37
C VAL A 511 -2.55 14.45 28.04
N LEU A 512 -1.66 14.26 27.08
CA LEU A 512 -1.72 14.82 25.73
C LEU A 512 -1.55 13.69 24.71
N PRO A 513 -2.53 13.39 23.83
CA PRO A 513 -3.90 13.93 23.80
C PRO A 513 -4.70 13.68 25.08
N GLN A 514 -5.65 14.57 25.39
CA GLN A 514 -6.55 14.40 26.54
C GLN A 514 -7.64 13.35 26.30
N SER A 515 -8.03 13.16 25.05
CA SER A 515 -9.01 12.17 24.62
C SER A 515 -8.87 11.87 23.13
N ALA A 516 -9.55 10.82 22.68
CA ALA A 516 -9.72 10.51 21.27
C ALA A 516 -11.19 10.19 20.98
N SER A 517 -11.59 10.26 19.72
CA SER A 517 -12.91 9.87 19.25
C SER A 517 -12.80 9.04 17.97
N LEU A 518 -13.64 8.01 17.85
CA LEU A 518 -13.83 7.25 16.62
C LEU A 518 -14.97 7.89 15.85
N HIS A 519 -14.72 8.26 14.60
CA HIS A 519 -15.71 8.85 13.70
C HIS A 519 -16.07 7.87 12.59
N MET A 520 -17.27 8.05 12.03
CA MET A 520 -17.75 7.26 10.90
C MET A 520 -18.53 8.13 9.91
N MET A 521 -18.45 7.79 8.62
CA MET A 521 -19.26 8.40 7.56
C MET A 521 -19.60 7.37 6.47
N ILE A 522 -20.80 7.47 5.88
CA ILE A 522 -21.20 6.64 4.74
C ILE A 522 -20.74 7.30 3.44
N VAL A 523 -20.14 6.52 2.54
CA VAL A 523 -19.57 7.03 1.28
C VAL A 523 -19.98 6.21 0.06
N GLU A 524 -19.98 6.90 -1.08
CA GLU A 524 -19.97 6.33 -2.42
C GLU A 524 -18.54 6.46 -2.98
N PHE A 525 -17.82 5.34 -3.10
CA PHE A 525 -16.55 5.31 -3.82
C PHE A 525 -16.77 5.44 -5.33
N GLN A 526 -15.88 6.16 -6.01
CA GLN A 526 -15.88 6.20 -7.47
C GLN A 526 -15.55 4.80 -8.05
N ASP A 527 -14.49 4.19 -7.55
CA ASP A 527 -13.96 2.95 -8.13
C ASP A 527 -13.56 1.88 -7.09
N LEU A 528 -13.11 2.26 -5.89
CA LEU A 528 -12.65 1.32 -4.84
C LEU A 528 -13.71 0.27 -4.44
N TRP A 529 -15.00 0.49 -4.72
CA TRP A 529 -16.04 -0.53 -4.48
C TRP A 529 -15.80 -1.82 -5.29
N ARG A 530 -15.09 -1.77 -6.41
CA ARG A 530 -14.83 -2.92 -7.30
C ARG A 530 -13.98 -4.01 -6.64
N ILE A 531 -13.06 -3.64 -5.74
CA ILE A 531 -12.13 -4.59 -5.10
C ILE A 531 -12.84 -5.64 -4.22
N ARG A 532 -14.11 -5.42 -3.87
CA ARG A 532 -14.92 -6.33 -3.02
C ARG A 532 -16.31 -6.64 -3.57
N SER A 533 -16.64 -6.12 -4.74
CA SER A 533 -17.98 -6.34 -5.31
C SER A 533 -18.01 -7.61 -6.15
N PRO A 534 -19.10 -8.41 -6.06
CA PRO A 534 -19.24 -9.58 -6.90
C PRO A 534 -19.24 -9.19 -8.38
N CYS A 535 -18.63 -10.00 -9.23
CA CYS A 535 -18.56 -9.79 -10.68
C CYS A 535 -19.76 -10.43 -11.40
N GLY A 536 -20.17 -11.62 -10.98
CA GLY A 536 -21.22 -12.43 -11.61
C GLY A 536 -20.76 -13.01 -12.95
N THR A 537 -20.67 -12.17 -13.97
CA THR A 537 -20.27 -12.57 -15.33
C THR A 537 -19.17 -11.66 -15.85
N CYS A 538 -18.09 -12.24 -16.36
CA CYS A 538 -16.95 -11.52 -16.93
C CYS A 538 -16.74 -11.95 -18.39
N GLU A 539 -16.79 -11.00 -19.34
CA GLU A 539 -16.69 -11.27 -20.79
C GLU A 539 -17.59 -12.41 -21.33
N GLY A 540 -18.75 -12.62 -20.70
CA GLY A 540 -19.71 -13.68 -21.07
C GLY A 540 -19.51 -15.01 -20.34
N PHE A 541 -18.50 -15.13 -19.47
CA PHE A 541 -18.25 -16.31 -18.65
C PHE A 541 -18.82 -16.12 -17.25
N ASP A 542 -19.52 -17.13 -16.74
CA ASP A 542 -20.04 -17.18 -15.37
C ASP A 542 -18.88 -17.42 -14.39
N VAL A 543 -18.62 -16.42 -13.54
CA VAL A 543 -17.57 -16.44 -12.52
C VAL A 543 -18.14 -16.39 -11.11
N GLN A 544 -19.44 -16.67 -10.92
CA GLN A 544 -20.12 -16.56 -9.63
C GLN A 544 -19.51 -17.47 -8.55
N THR A 545 -18.90 -18.59 -8.93
CA THR A 545 -18.15 -19.45 -7.99
C THR A 545 -17.02 -18.68 -7.31
N MET A 546 -16.39 -17.71 -7.98
CA MET A 546 -15.40 -16.82 -7.38
C MET A 546 -16.04 -15.85 -6.39
N ASP A 547 -17.19 -15.26 -6.74
CA ASP A 547 -17.92 -14.35 -5.85
C ASP A 547 -18.32 -15.05 -4.55
N ASP A 548 -18.84 -16.27 -4.65
CA ASP A 548 -19.21 -17.09 -3.50
C ASP A 548 -17.99 -17.42 -2.63
N MET A 549 -16.84 -17.72 -3.26
CA MET A 549 -15.59 -18.00 -2.57
C MET A 549 -15.06 -16.79 -1.79
N ILE A 550 -15.03 -15.60 -2.40
CA ILE A 550 -14.64 -14.35 -1.72
C ILE A 550 -15.60 -14.05 -0.58
N LYS A 551 -16.91 -14.14 -0.83
CA LYS A 551 -17.95 -13.87 0.17
C LYS A 551 -17.84 -14.80 1.37
N ASN A 552 -17.58 -16.09 1.15
CA ASN A 552 -17.42 -17.07 2.23
C ASN A 552 -16.16 -16.77 3.06
N SER A 553 -15.06 -16.39 2.41
CA SER A 553 -13.82 -16.01 3.11
C SER A 553 -13.96 -14.71 3.91
N LEU A 554 -14.66 -13.70 3.38
CA LEU A 554 -14.93 -12.45 4.11
C LEU A 554 -15.84 -12.64 5.33
N ASN A 555 -16.75 -13.61 5.29
CA ASN A 555 -17.67 -13.94 6.38
C ASN A 555 -17.15 -15.08 7.28
N PHE A 556 -15.89 -15.51 7.11
CA PHE A 556 -15.33 -16.61 7.88
C PHE A 556 -15.25 -16.28 9.39
N ARG A 557 -15.05 -15.01 9.74
CA ARG A 557 -15.17 -14.52 11.12
C ARG A 557 -16.62 -14.10 11.43
N GLU A 558 -17.03 -14.26 12.69
CA GLU A 558 -18.36 -13.83 13.19
C GLU A 558 -18.64 -12.33 12.97
N SER A 559 -17.60 -11.51 12.77
CA SER A 559 -17.70 -10.09 12.38
C SER A 559 -16.80 -9.81 11.18
N LYS A 560 -17.33 -9.12 10.17
CA LYS A 560 -16.55 -8.65 9.03
C LYS A 560 -15.61 -7.55 9.52
N GLU A 561 -14.31 -7.75 9.41
CA GLU A 561 -13.33 -6.71 9.77
C GLU A 561 -13.33 -5.58 8.73
N ALA A 562 -13.14 -4.35 9.18
CA ALA A 562 -12.87 -3.22 8.28
C ALA A 562 -11.46 -3.33 7.69
N GLU A 563 -11.27 -2.78 6.49
CA GLU A 563 -10.01 -2.86 5.75
C GLU A 563 -9.28 -1.52 5.75
N PRO A 564 -7.97 -1.46 6.00
CA PRO A 564 -7.22 -0.21 6.00
C PRO A 564 -6.84 0.23 4.57
N HIS A 565 -7.31 1.40 4.14
CA HIS A 565 -7.05 1.98 2.82
C HIS A 565 -6.57 3.45 2.93
N PRO A 566 -5.54 3.88 2.17
CA PRO A 566 -5.13 5.29 2.11
C PRO A 566 -6.11 6.09 1.23
N LEU A 567 -7.21 6.59 1.80
CA LEU A 567 -8.33 7.10 1.00
C LEU A 567 -8.04 8.37 0.20
N TRP A 568 -6.91 9.03 0.43
CA TRP A 568 -6.44 10.12 -0.45
C TRP A 568 -6.18 9.62 -1.89
N GLU A 569 -5.94 8.31 -2.06
CA GLU A 569 -5.73 7.62 -3.35
C GLU A 569 -7.04 7.16 -4.00
N TYR A 570 -8.17 7.26 -3.30
CA TYR A 570 -9.44 6.66 -3.72
C TYR A 570 -10.59 7.67 -3.60
N PRO A 571 -10.91 8.41 -4.67
CA PRO A 571 -11.99 9.38 -4.67
C PRO A 571 -13.31 8.79 -4.19
N CYS A 572 -13.93 9.50 -3.24
CA CYS A 572 -15.24 9.14 -2.72
C CYS A 572 -16.07 10.37 -2.39
N LYS A 573 -17.38 10.17 -2.40
CA LYS A 573 -18.38 11.17 -2.04
C LYS A 573 -19.08 10.77 -0.74
N SER A 574 -19.17 11.69 0.20
CA SER A 574 -19.93 11.54 1.44
C SER A 574 -21.45 11.49 1.17
N LEU A 575 -22.11 10.45 1.65
CA LEU A 575 -23.57 10.31 1.62
C LEU A 575 -24.23 10.72 2.93
N SER A 576 -23.49 10.72 4.04
CA SER A 576 -23.94 11.22 5.35
C SER A 576 -23.04 12.35 5.84
N ASN A 577 -23.44 12.98 6.95
CA ASN A 577 -22.48 13.74 7.76
C ASN A 577 -21.54 12.78 8.50
N PRO A 578 -20.32 13.22 8.87
CA PRO A 578 -19.50 12.51 9.83
C PRO A 578 -20.21 12.46 11.19
N GLN A 579 -20.10 11.33 11.88
CA GLN A 579 -20.68 11.12 13.20
C GLN A 579 -19.61 10.57 14.15
N GLU A 580 -19.53 11.16 15.35
CA GLU A 580 -18.77 10.59 16.46
C GLU A 580 -19.50 9.34 16.98
N VAL A 581 -18.78 8.22 17.01
CA VAL A 581 -19.31 6.88 17.34
C VAL A 581 -18.92 6.49 18.76
N LEU A 582 -17.63 6.63 19.12
CA LEU A 582 -17.10 6.33 20.45
C LEU A 582 -16.11 7.40 20.88
N THR A 583 -16.01 7.63 22.19
CA THR A 583 -15.12 8.62 22.79
C THR A 583 -14.30 7.99 23.90
N PHE A 584 -13.00 8.26 23.91
CA PHE A 584 -12.01 7.63 24.78
C PHE A 584 -11.33 8.72 25.62
N ASP A 585 -11.64 8.77 26.92
CA ASP A 585 -11.08 9.79 27.83
C ASP A 585 -9.74 9.31 28.40
N PHE A 586 -8.63 9.75 27.79
CA PHE A 586 -7.28 9.35 28.19
C PHE A 586 -6.85 9.91 29.54
N ARG A 587 -7.61 10.83 30.13
CA ARG A 587 -7.39 11.27 31.52
C ARG A 587 -7.83 10.21 32.53
N LYS A 588 -8.60 9.21 32.12
CA LYS A 588 -9.05 8.07 32.93
C LYS A 588 -8.37 6.79 32.49
N THR A 589 -8.39 5.77 33.35
CA THR A 589 -7.95 4.42 32.99
C THR A 589 -8.92 3.76 32.04
N VAL A 590 -8.44 2.81 31.23
CA VAL A 590 -9.29 1.96 30.38
C VAL A 590 -10.36 1.27 31.25
N PRO A 591 -11.67 1.35 30.89
CA PRO A 591 -12.73 0.67 31.60
C PRO A 591 -12.59 -0.85 31.55
N GLN A 592 -13.06 -1.54 32.60
CA GLN A 592 -13.08 -3.01 32.62
C GLN A 592 -14.22 -3.62 31.78
N HIS A 593 -15.24 -2.82 31.43
CA HIS A 593 -16.34 -3.25 30.59
C HIS A 593 -16.12 -2.81 29.14
N CYS A 594 -16.61 -3.59 28.19
CA CYS A 594 -16.56 -3.26 26.77
C CYS A 594 -17.41 -2.01 26.48
N LEU A 595 -16.87 -1.12 25.65
CA LEU A 595 -17.60 0.03 25.14
C LEU A 595 -18.36 -0.40 23.87
N SER A 596 -19.65 -0.11 23.83
CA SER A 596 -20.49 -0.39 22.66
C SER A 596 -21.44 0.76 22.42
N THR A 597 -21.82 0.94 21.16
CA THR A 597 -22.74 1.98 20.73
C THR A 597 -23.61 1.43 19.61
N GLU A 598 -24.86 1.87 19.57
CA GLU A 598 -25.81 1.54 18.52
C GLU A 598 -26.46 2.83 18.05
N GLY A 599 -26.66 2.94 16.73
CA GLY A 599 -27.19 4.16 16.14
C GLY A 599 -27.69 3.94 14.73
N SER A 600 -28.15 5.03 14.13
CA SER A 600 -28.55 5.09 12.72
C SER A 600 -27.95 6.32 12.08
N VAL A 601 -27.61 6.21 10.80
CA VAL A 601 -27.03 7.30 10.03
C VAL A 601 -28.00 7.72 8.94
N ASN A 602 -28.27 9.04 8.87
CA ASN A 602 -29.12 9.61 7.82
C ASN A 602 -28.31 9.83 6.55
N LEU A 603 -28.81 9.30 5.42
CA LEU A 603 -28.25 9.59 4.10
C LEU A 603 -28.82 10.92 3.60
N LEU A 604 -27.94 11.92 3.50
CA LEU A 604 -28.27 13.30 3.13
C LEU A 604 -28.10 13.56 1.63
N ARG A 605 -27.34 12.70 0.94
CA ARG A 605 -27.05 12.84 -0.49
C ARG A 605 -27.46 11.59 -1.24
N LYS A 606 -27.88 11.78 -2.50
CA LYS A 606 -28.13 10.68 -3.44
C LYS A 606 -26.82 9.98 -3.80
N GLY A 607 -26.86 8.65 -3.80
CA GLY A 607 -25.77 7.80 -4.25
C GLY A 607 -25.91 6.36 -3.76
N LYS A 608 -24.95 5.55 -4.17
CA LYS A 608 -24.74 4.16 -3.79
C LYS A 608 -23.91 4.10 -2.53
N SER A 609 -24.51 3.59 -1.45
CA SER A 609 -23.79 3.36 -0.20
C SER A 609 -22.85 2.15 -0.32
N HIS A 610 -21.63 2.39 -0.82
CA HIS A 610 -20.63 1.35 -1.02
C HIS A 610 -20.03 0.87 0.31
N GLY A 611 -19.91 1.76 1.30
CA GLY A 611 -19.42 1.39 2.63
C GLY A 611 -19.45 2.52 3.64
N ALA A 612 -19.04 2.18 4.86
CA ALA A 612 -18.75 3.13 5.93
C ALA A 612 -17.23 3.30 6.06
N VAL A 613 -16.77 4.54 6.18
CA VAL A 613 -15.39 4.87 6.48
C VAL A 613 -15.27 5.28 7.94
N LEU A 614 -14.26 4.78 8.64
CA LEU A 614 -13.97 5.07 10.03
C LEU A 614 -12.54 5.60 10.21
N TRP A 615 -12.37 6.56 11.12
CA TRP A 615 -11.08 7.15 11.47
C TRP A 615 -11.05 7.64 12.92
N MET A 616 -9.85 7.90 13.44
CA MET A 616 -9.66 8.49 14.77
C MET A 616 -9.44 10.00 14.68
N GLU A 617 -9.98 10.73 15.64
CA GLU A 617 -9.57 12.10 15.94
C GLU A 617 -8.97 12.15 17.35
N TYR A 618 -7.85 12.85 17.50
CA TYR A 618 -7.15 13.03 18.77
C TYR A 618 -7.31 14.47 19.25
N HIS A 619 -7.90 14.66 20.42
CA HIS A 619 -8.13 15.96 21.01
C HIS A 619 -6.93 16.33 21.87
N LEU A 620 -6.09 17.22 21.35
CA LEU A 620 -4.87 17.68 22.01
C LEU A 620 -5.18 18.74 23.09
N ALA A 621 -6.09 19.67 22.76
CA ALA A 621 -6.59 20.70 23.66
C ALA A 621 -8.09 20.94 23.41
N ALA A 622 -8.73 21.81 24.17
CA ALA A 622 -10.15 22.13 23.99
C ALA A 622 -10.49 22.65 22.57
N ASP A 623 -9.51 23.27 21.90
CA ASP A 623 -9.61 23.94 20.60
C ASP A 623 -8.71 23.31 19.53
N ILE A 624 -7.97 22.24 19.85
CA ILE A 624 -6.99 21.64 18.93
C ILE A 624 -7.25 20.12 18.84
N SER A 625 -7.59 19.66 17.64
CA SER A 625 -7.78 18.24 17.32
C SER A 625 -7.03 17.88 16.06
N ILE A 626 -6.48 16.66 16.01
CA ILE A 626 -5.84 16.10 14.83
C ILE A 626 -6.71 14.96 14.30
N SER A 627 -7.14 15.07 13.04
CA SER A 627 -7.84 13.99 12.34
C SER A 627 -6.86 13.07 11.62
N THR A 628 -7.02 11.76 11.80
CA THR A 628 -6.32 10.71 11.03
C THR A 628 -7.08 10.31 9.77
N GLY A 629 -8.22 10.95 9.49
CA GLY A 629 -9.08 10.62 8.36
C GLY A 629 -9.57 11.87 7.66
N LEU A 630 -10.85 12.17 7.78
CA LEU A 630 -11.48 13.25 7.03
C LEU A 630 -10.86 14.60 7.42
N MET A 631 -10.36 15.34 6.44
CA MET A 631 -9.83 16.69 6.61
C MET A 631 -10.85 17.74 6.21
N GLN A 632 -11.49 17.55 5.06
CA GLN A 632 -12.53 18.43 4.57
C GLN A 632 -13.50 17.71 3.63
N ILE A 633 -14.70 18.29 3.48
CA ILE A 633 -15.67 17.89 2.47
C ILE A 633 -15.80 19.07 1.50
N SER A 634 -15.33 18.93 0.27
CA SER A 634 -15.39 19.97 -0.74
C SER A 634 -16.77 20.02 -1.41
N ASN A 635 -17.40 21.21 -1.35
CA ASN A 635 -18.62 21.64 -2.07
C ASN A 635 -19.95 20.94 -1.70
N GLU A 636 -21.06 21.44 -2.26
CA GLU A 636 -22.40 20.80 -2.23
C GLU A 636 -22.38 19.34 -2.71
N LYS A 637 -21.40 18.99 -3.55
CA LYS A 637 -21.23 17.65 -4.14
C LYS A 637 -20.77 16.59 -3.13
N GLY A 638 -20.13 16.99 -2.03
CA GLY A 638 -19.76 16.07 -0.95
C GLY A 638 -18.46 15.29 -1.15
N ASN A 639 -17.52 15.78 -1.97
CA ASN A 639 -16.23 15.09 -2.18
C ASN A 639 -15.39 15.12 -0.92
N CYS A 640 -14.79 13.98 -0.55
CA CYS A 640 -14.00 13.87 0.67
C CYS A 640 -12.51 14.09 0.40
N GLU A 641 -11.85 14.83 1.28
CA GLU A 641 -10.39 14.91 1.33
C GLU A 641 -9.90 14.27 2.62
N TRP A 642 -8.91 13.38 2.48
CA TRP A 642 -8.43 12.51 3.54
C TRP A 642 -6.99 12.84 3.90
N ASN A 643 -6.64 12.64 5.17
CA ASN A 643 -5.28 12.74 5.65
C ASN A 643 -4.38 11.77 4.85
N PRO A 644 -3.38 12.27 4.11
CA PRO A 644 -2.56 11.43 3.23
C PRO A 644 -1.52 10.59 3.98
N HIS A 645 -1.37 10.80 5.29
CA HIS A 645 -0.37 10.13 6.12
C HIS A 645 -0.93 8.92 6.88
N CYS A 646 -2.24 8.71 6.82
CA CYS A 646 -2.92 7.64 7.54
C CYS A 646 -3.77 6.80 6.59
N LYS A 647 -3.89 5.51 6.88
CA LYS A 647 -4.94 4.67 6.28
C LYS A 647 -6.21 4.79 7.11
N GLN A 648 -7.36 4.91 6.46
CA GLN A 648 -8.67 4.89 7.09
C GLN A 648 -9.25 3.48 7.01
N ALA A 649 -10.14 3.14 7.94
CA ALA A 649 -10.81 1.84 7.94
C ALA A 649 -12.07 1.89 7.07
N VAL A 650 -12.18 1.00 6.09
CA VAL A 650 -13.33 0.89 5.19
C VAL A 650 -14.09 -0.38 5.49
N TYR A 651 -15.36 -0.22 5.85
CA TYR A 651 -16.31 -1.31 5.98
C TYR A 651 -17.21 -1.35 4.74
N PHE A 652 -16.90 -2.25 3.81
CA PHE A 652 -17.72 -2.45 2.60
C PHE A 652 -19.06 -3.10 2.94
N PHE A 653 -20.16 -2.55 2.43
CA PHE A 653 -21.49 -3.13 2.61
C PHE A 653 -21.70 -4.35 1.71
N SER A 654 -22.39 -5.35 2.24
CA SER A 654 -22.75 -6.59 1.53
C SER A 654 -23.81 -6.39 0.44
N SER A 655 -24.55 -5.28 0.52
CA SER A 655 -25.58 -4.88 -0.42
C SER A 655 -25.58 -3.36 -0.50
N VAL A 656 -25.53 -2.82 -1.71
CA VAL A 656 -25.61 -1.38 -1.95
C VAL A 656 -27.05 -0.93 -1.72
N ILE A 657 -27.25 0.04 -0.83
CA ILE A 657 -28.54 0.74 -0.68
C ILE A 657 -28.46 2.01 -1.54
N GLU A 658 -29.34 2.13 -2.52
CA GLU A 658 -29.51 3.35 -3.32
C GLU A 658 -30.49 4.28 -2.61
N SER A 659 -30.07 5.52 -2.33
CA SER A 659 -30.99 6.54 -1.82
C SER A 659 -31.70 7.23 -2.99
N GLU A 660 -32.99 6.96 -3.17
CA GLU A 660 -33.85 7.72 -4.10
C GLU A 660 -34.16 9.13 -3.55
N ALA A 661 -34.63 10.02 -4.42
CA ALA A 661 -35.01 11.38 -4.04
C ALA A 661 -36.07 11.36 -2.93
N VAL A 662 -35.73 11.84 -1.73
CA VAL A 662 -36.71 11.99 -0.66
C VAL A 662 -37.66 13.15 -1.00
N SER A 663 -38.80 12.82 -1.60
CA SER A 663 -40.06 13.44 -1.25
C SER A 663 -40.74 12.56 -0.20
N GLY A 664 -40.35 12.69 1.08
CA GLY A 664 -41.28 12.40 2.19
C GLY A 664 -40.85 11.53 3.37
N LEU A 665 -39.81 10.68 3.34
CA LEU A 665 -39.36 9.91 4.52
C LEU A 665 -37.85 9.59 4.49
N PRO A 666 -37.10 9.70 5.61
CA PRO A 666 -35.68 9.34 5.65
C PRO A 666 -35.48 7.82 5.56
N SER A 667 -34.61 7.37 4.65
CA SER A 667 -34.07 6.01 4.67
C SER A 667 -32.97 5.92 5.74
N ALA A 668 -33.22 5.23 6.85
CA ALA A 668 -32.23 4.97 7.89
C ALA A 668 -31.50 3.65 7.63
N VAL A 669 -30.18 3.63 7.76
CA VAL A 669 -29.38 2.39 7.78
C VAL A 669 -29.11 2.04 9.24
N THR A 670 -29.64 0.91 9.70
CA THR A 670 -29.37 0.35 11.03
C THR A 670 -28.43 -0.85 10.87
N ARG A 671 -27.21 -0.77 11.42
CA ARG A 671 -26.31 -1.93 11.55
C ARG A 671 -25.54 -1.85 12.86
N ILE A 672 -25.39 -3.02 13.49
CA ILE A 672 -24.62 -3.20 14.73
C ILE A 672 -23.14 -3.31 14.34
N LEU A 673 -22.31 -2.36 14.80
CA LEU A 673 -20.85 -2.53 14.79
C LEU A 673 -20.52 -3.40 16.00
N SER A 674 -20.44 -4.72 15.81
CA SER A 674 -20.10 -5.65 16.89
C SER A 674 -18.60 -5.62 17.17
N ARG A 675 -18.26 -5.13 18.38
CA ARG A 675 -16.96 -5.18 19.07
C ARG A 675 -15.82 -4.36 18.41
N ILE A 676 -15.42 -3.28 19.09
CA ILE A 676 -14.14 -2.56 18.90
C ILE A 676 -13.31 -2.75 20.16
#